data_AF-A0A953ATC3-F1
#
_entry.id   AF-A0A953ATC3-F1
#
_cell.length_a   1.000
_cell.length_b   1.000
_cell.length_c   1.000
_cell.angle_alpha   90.00
_cell.angle_beta   90.00
_cell.angle_gamma   90.00
#
_symmetry.space_group_name_H-M   'P 1'
#
loop_
_entity.id
_entity.type
_entity.pdbx_description
1 polymer ?
#
loop_
_entity_poly.entity_id
_entity_poly.type
_entity_poly.pdbx_seq_one_letter_code
_entity_poly.pdbx_strand_id
1 'polypeptide(L)'
;MKRYLRYLALALALTYTAPVFAQMSFEGLDLSGDTASRKKRKKKRRTHSTPARSDKSDQDKEEGDDEESASSGTDLPLPTGGLDLRDDASTGAADVGTPTIEKSVKPPETKTAPTMSFEAVDVSGKSGEQQRLSAAQDLFRAEKYDQAALAAWDLMQDPKMAALQVDAHYLLAKSLYRMGLYHSSLVEFTRILERGPTTKYFNTSLEWLFYVSRKTVNESVVLETIARYSNFEFPERFRNEFRYLLSRYHFVRGRALDQVGQKEEADKSFAEVKRVALQIPESDPFYPRARYLEALALYRDGNFSGALESLKQVVRLTRTAVNHGADPKVMKQLRELAFMQLARIHYEHRQNRNAIFYLSKIERGTSQWLEALFESAWANYRVGQYEQALGNLITLSSPFFRDEYFPESMILKAVIYYENCRYRESTMIIEDFERLYGPVRDELDQLIARDMDASEYYTILSEVQKKNASASEKNPTDLILERVLRLALTDKDLKKTNDSILELEAEMASFENQSDAFRYSSLVKSLEEELKVQRTNLIKKAGIMAKGKLQYELGQLNDLLGKGLRIKFETTEKEKEFLEEQLQSGGKKEIVKNYKYSVAVSDTELYWPYEGEYWRDELGTYQYTLTKGCIERAGRVGDDEGSGGR
;
A
#
# COMPACT_ATOMS: atom_id res chain seq x y z
N MET A 1 48.54 25.14 -9.91
CA MET A 1 48.02 24.45 -8.71
C MET A 1 46.75 25.09 -8.15
N LYS A 2 46.77 26.26 -7.46
CA LYS A 2 45.60 26.78 -6.70
C LYS A 2 44.24 26.81 -7.43
N ARG A 3 44.17 27.10 -8.74
CA ARG A 3 42.90 27.00 -9.52
C ARG A 3 42.35 25.57 -9.62
N TYR A 4 43.19 24.56 -9.82
CA TYR A 4 42.76 23.16 -9.92
C TYR A 4 42.27 22.60 -8.57
N LEU A 5 42.84 23.02 -7.44
CA LEU A 5 42.32 22.65 -6.11
C LEU A 5 40.90 23.20 -5.87
N ARG A 6 40.56 24.39 -6.39
CA ARG A 6 39.20 24.95 -6.28
C ARG A 6 38.18 24.14 -7.09
N TYR A 7 38.52 23.68 -8.29
CA TYR A 7 37.64 22.79 -9.06
C TYR A 7 37.50 21.40 -8.41
N LEU A 8 38.56 20.86 -7.80
CA LEU A 8 38.47 19.63 -6.99
C LEU A 8 37.56 19.83 -5.76
N ALA A 9 37.67 20.98 -5.08
CA ALA A 9 36.80 21.32 -3.95
C ALA A 9 35.33 21.49 -4.39
N LEU A 10 35.06 22.07 -5.57
CA LEU A 10 33.72 22.13 -6.13
C LEU A 10 33.15 20.73 -6.40
N ALA A 11 33.96 19.86 -7.01
CA ALA A 11 33.57 18.47 -7.28
C ALA A 11 33.31 17.65 -6.00
N LEU A 12 34.06 17.86 -4.92
CA LEU A 12 33.81 17.23 -3.61
C LEU A 12 32.67 17.90 -2.81
N ALA A 13 32.43 19.19 -2.99
CA ALA A 13 31.31 19.90 -2.36
C ALA A 13 29.97 19.71 -3.10
N LEU A 14 30.03 19.14 -4.31
CA LEU A 14 28.89 18.63 -5.10
C LEU A 14 28.90 17.10 -5.28
N THR A 15 29.79 16.37 -4.60
CA THR A 15 29.41 15.06 -4.03
C THR A 15 28.52 15.29 -2.81
N TYR A 16 27.41 15.99 -3.01
CA TYR A 16 26.23 15.79 -2.20
C TYR A 16 25.92 14.28 -2.21
N THR A 17 25.38 13.81 -1.08
CA THR A 17 24.65 12.55 -1.03
C THR A 17 23.69 12.47 -2.21
N ALA A 18 23.50 11.27 -2.77
CA ALA A 18 22.39 11.08 -3.69
C ALA A 18 21.10 11.55 -2.99
N PRO A 19 20.21 12.31 -3.66
CA PRO A 19 18.85 12.53 -3.15
C PRO A 19 18.24 11.20 -2.72
N VAL A 20 17.38 11.23 -1.70
CA VAL A 20 17.06 10.06 -0.84
C VAL A 20 16.13 9.02 -1.51
N PHE A 21 16.21 8.88 -2.84
CA PHE A 21 15.70 7.76 -3.63
C PHE A 21 16.11 6.38 -3.08
N ALA A 22 17.20 6.31 -2.30
CA ALA A 22 17.67 5.10 -1.63
C ALA A 22 16.71 4.62 -0.51
N GLN A 23 15.88 5.51 0.06
CA GLN A 23 14.63 5.05 0.65
C GLN A 23 13.68 4.72 -0.50
N MET A 24 13.68 3.44 -0.88
CA MET A 24 12.58 2.88 -1.65
C MET A 24 11.29 3.15 -0.89
N SER A 25 10.53 4.16 -1.33
CA SER A 25 9.15 4.36 -0.93
C SER A 25 8.40 3.09 -1.32
N PHE A 26 8.13 2.24 -0.33
CA PHE A 26 7.36 1.03 -0.53
C PHE A 26 5.92 1.45 -0.83
N GLU A 27 5.67 1.63 -2.11
CA GLU A 27 4.39 1.56 -2.78
C GLU A 27 3.65 0.31 -2.30
N GLY A 28 2.95 0.42 -1.17
CA GLY A 28 2.41 -0.74 -0.48
C GLY A 28 1.51 -1.53 -1.42
N LEU A 29 1.85 -2.79 -1.68
CA LEU A 29 1.28 -3.65 -2.74
C LEU A 29 -0.19 -4.05 -2.56
N ASP A 30 -0.88 -3.35 -1.65
CA ASP A 30 -2.32 -3.16 -1.61
C ASP A 30 -2.79 -2.43 -2.88
N LEU A 31 -2.93 -3.21 -3.97
CA LEU A 31 -3.57 -2.81 -5.22
C LEU A 31 -5.10 -3.03 -5.18
N SER A 32 -5.58 -3.60 -4.08
CA SER A 32 -6.93 -3.72 -3.52
C SER A 32 -7.67 -2.38 -3.27
N GLY A 33 -7.27 -1.29 -3.94
CA GLY A 33 -7.62 0.09 -3.55
C GLY A 33 -8.38 0.92 -4.58
N ASP A 34 -9.10 0.32 -5.54
CA ASP A 34 -9.74 1.12 -6.62
C ASP A 34 -11.01 0.49 -7.25
N THR A 35 -11.83 -0.19 -6.43
CA THR A 35 -13.16 -0.69 -6.83
C THR A 35 -14.24 0.38 -6.67
N ALA A 36 -14.18 1.41 -7.53
CA ALA A 36 -15.15 2.52 -7.53
C ALA A 36 -16.62 2.03 -7.48
N SER A 37 -17.29 2.26 -6.34
CA SER A 37 -18.61 1.69 -6.05
C SER A 37 -19.70 2.33 -6.90
N ARG A 38 -19.96 1.74 -8.08
CA ARG A 38 -21.01 2.16 -9.03
C ARG A 38 -22.41 1.99 -8.42
N LYS A 39 -22.83 2.93 -7.57
CA LYS A 39 -24.23 3.15 -7.18
C LYS A 39 -25.07 3.33 -8.45
N LYS A 40 -25.80 2.28 -8.86
CA LYS A 40 -26.62 2.23 -10.08
C LYS A 40 -27.79 3.22 -10.00
N ARG A 41 -27.57 4.51 -10.27
CA ARG A 41 -28.65 5.47 -10.55
C ARG A 41 -29.40 4.99 -11.80
N LYS A 42 -30.61 4.44 -11.62
CA LYS A 42 -31.50 4.01 -12.71
C LYS A 42 -31.78 5.19 -13.66
N LYS A 43 -31.09 5.27 -14.80
CA LYS A 43 -31.40 6.23 -15.87
C LYS A 43 -32.34 5.53 -16.86
N LYS A 44 -33.53 6.12 -17.13
CA LYS A 44 -34.53 5.55 -18.04
C LYS A 44 -33.93 5.38 -19.44
N ARG A 45 -34.16 4.22 -20.07
CA ARG A 45 -33.93 4.03 -21.52
C ARG A 45 -34.76 5.04 -22.31
N ARG A 46 -34.15 5.71 -23.28
CA ARG A 46 -34.80 6.11 -24.53
C ARG A 46 -34.11 5.33 -25.66
N THR A 47 -34.90 4.90 -26.63
CA THR A 47 -34.51 4.03 -27.72
C THR A 47 -34.23 4.82 -28.99
N HIS A 48 -33.15 4.49 -29.70
CA HIS A 48 -33.09 4.63 -31.15
C HIS A 48 -32.39 3.41 -31.75
N SER A 49 -32.87 2.99 -32.92
CA SER A 49 -32.20 2.09 -33.85
C SER A 49 -31.13 2.88 -34.65
N THR A 50 -30.32 2.35 -35.56
CA THR A 50 -30.33 1.12 -36.41
C THR A 50 -28.87 0.90 -36.92
N PRO A 51 -28.60 0.03 -37.91
CA PRO A 51 -28.55 -1.44 -37.92
C PRO A 51 -27.10 -1.98 -37.83
N ALA A 52 -26.94 -3.31 -37.96
CA ALA A 52 -25.67 -4.04 -37.90
C ALA A 52 -24.78 -3.93 -39.16
N ARG A 53 -23.53 -4.38 -39.01
CA ARG A 53 -22.75 -5.03 -40.09
C ARG A 53 -22.05 -6.27 -39.51
N SER A 54 -21.92 -7.32 -40.33
CA SER A 54 -21.17 -8.54 -40.05
C SER A 54 -19.65 -8.29 -40.18
N ASP A 55 -18.75 -9.17 -39.76
CA ASP A 55 -18.40 -10.42 -40.47
C ASP A 55 -17.84 -11.53 -39.55
N LYS A 56 -17.63 -12.72 -40.13
CA LYS A 56 -17.03 -13.91 -39.52
C LYS A 56 -15.62 -14.16 -40.07
N SER A 57 -14.73 -14.76 -39.27
CA SER A 57 -13.84 -15.89 -39.61
C SER A 57 -12.63 -15.92 -38.65
N ASP A 58 -11.99 -17.06 -38.37
CA ASP A 58 -12.45 -18.46 -38.20
C ASP A 58 -11.38 -19.18 -37.32
N GLN A 59 -11.56 -20.46 -36.99
CA GLN A 59 -10.60 -21.26 -36.21
C GLN A 59 -10.06 -22.45 -37.01
N ASP A 60 -8.74 -22.68 -36.95
CA ASP A 60 -8.05 -23.96 -37.09
C ASP A 60 -6.89 -23.94 -36.05
N LYS A 61 -6.58 -24.94 -35.20
CA LYS A 61 -6.44 -26.41 -35.29
C LYS A 61 -5.20 -26.86 -36.09
N GLU A 62 -4.16 -27.33 -35.38
CA GLU A 62 -3.72 -28.76 -35.27
C GLU A 62 -2.75 -29.11 -36.43
N GLU A 63 -1.84 -30.10 -36.40
CA GLU A 63 -1.62 -31.30 -35.57
C GLU A 63 -0.14 -31.39 -35.05
N GLY A 64 0.18 -32.25 -34.06
CA GLY A 64 1.07 -33.43 -34.22
C GLY A 64 2.42 -33.23 -33.46
N ASP A 65 3.35 -34.18 -33.23
CA ASP A 65 3.45 -35.66 -33.26
C ASP A 65 4.67 -36.00 -32.32
N ASP A 66 4.64 -36.83 -31.25
CA ASP A 66 4.57 -38.30 -31.06
C ASP A 66 5.94 -39.04 -30.86
N GLU A 67 5.90 -40.31 -30.40
CA GLU A 67 6.98 -41.24 -29.95
C GLU A 67 7.71 -40.90 -28.62
N GLU A 68 7.77 -41.72 -27.54
CA GLU A 68 7.88 -43.17 -27.24
C GLU A 68 9.31 -43.72 -26.99
N SER A 69 9.55 -44.29 -25.79
CA SER A 69 10.33 -45.54 -25.58
C SER A 69 10.21 -46.08 -24.14
N ALA A 70 10.17 -47.41 -23.97
CA ALA A 70 10.29 -48.14 -22.69
C ALA A 70 11.73 -48.72 -22.53
N SER A 71 12.16 -49.60 -21.60
CA SER A 71 11.60 -50.48 -20.55
C SER A 71 12.77 -50.91 -19.59
N SER A 72 12.77 -51.83 -18.61
CA SER A 72 11.81 -52.79 -17.99
C SER A 72 12.41 -53.36 -16.66
N GLY A 73 11.58 -53.82 -15.72
CA GLY A 73 11.91 -54.91 -14.77
C GLY A 73 12.40 -54.54 -13.35
N THR A 74 12.31 -55.37 -12.28
CA THR A 74 11.34 -56.39 -11.77
C THR A 74 12.01 -57.21 -10.65
N ASP A 75 11.41 -57.33 -9.46
CA ASP A 75 11.13 -58.61 -8.72
C ASP A 75 10.87 -58.46 -7.19
N LEU A 76 10.43 -59.56 -6.55
CA LEU A 76 9.82 -59.73 -5.20
C LEU A 76 10.59 -60.82 -4.38
N PRO A 77 10.18 -61.37 -3.20
CA PRO A 77 9.11 -61.06 -2.22
C PRO A 77 9.51 -61.08 -0.69
N LEU A 78 8.46 -60.97 0.17
CA LEU A 78 8.21 -61.26 1.63
C LEU A 78 8.95 -62.49 2.29
N PRO A 79 8.87 -62.80 3.65
CA PRO A 79 7.77 -62.53 4.62
C PRO A 79 8.08 -62.40 6.18
N THR A 80 6.98 -62.37 6.99
CA THR A 80 6.76 -62.85 8.40
C THR A 80 7.19 -62.09 9.68
N GLY A 81 6.23 -62.00 10.64
CA GLY A 81 6.41 -61.95 12.11
C GLY A 81 6.41 -60.55 12.79
N GLY A 82 5.66 -60.24 13.85
CA GLY A 82 4.54 -60.92 14.52
C GLY A 82 4.73 -61.19 16.03
N LEU A 83 4.13 -60.36 16.91
CA LEU A 83 3.94 -60.65 18.35
C LEU A 83 2.96 -59.64 19.03
N ASP A 84 1.84 -60.15 19.55
CA ASP A 84 0.97 -59.47 20.53
C ASP A 84 1.42 -59.83 21.96
N LEU A 85 1.23 -58.91 22.92
CA LEU A 85 0.94 -59.25 24.32
C LEU A 85 0.01 -58.21 24.95
N ARG A 86 -0.93 -58.70 25.76
CA ARG A 86 -1.81 -57.96 26.67
C ARG A 86 -1.75 -58.62 28.06
N ASP A 87 -2.50 -58.04 29.00
CA ASP A 87 -2.87 -58.60 30.31
C ASP A 87 -1.69 -58.62 31.34
N ASP A 88 -1.88 -58.51 32.66
CA ASP A 88 -3.10 -58.25 33.44
C ASP A 88 -2.77 -57.64 34.84
N ALA A 89 -3.79 -57.14 35.55
CA ALA A 89 -3.92 -57.11 37.03
C ALA A 89 -2.85 -56.36 37.90
N SER A 90 -3.02 -56.16 39.22
CA SER A 90 -4.18 -55.73 40.04
C SER A 90 -3.72 -55.36 41.48
N THR A 91 -4.61 -54.79 42.32
CA THR A 91 -4.45 -54.48 43.78
C THR A 91 -3.39 -53.40 44.13
N GLY A 92 -3.49 -52.63 45.22
CA GLY A 92 -4.50 -52.42 46.29
C GLY A 92 -3.98 -51.29 47.22
N ALA A 93 -4.55 -50.89 48.36
CA ALA A 93 -5.87 -51.03 49.00
C ALA A 93 -5.89 -50.12 50.26
N ALA A 94 -7.07 -49.97 50.91
CA ALA A 94 -7.30 -49.36 52.24
C ALA A 94 -7.18 -47.81 52.41
N ASP A 95 -7.82 -47.15 53.40
CA ASP A 95 -9.14 -47.33 54.08
C ASP A 95 -9.41 -46.11 55.03
N VAL A 96 -10.58 -46.08 55.70
CA VAL A 96 -10.98 -45.35 56.93
C VAL A 96 -11.51 -43.91 56.77
N GLY A 97 -12.72 -43.64 57.27
CA GLY A 97 -13.12 -42.28 57.68
C GLY A 97 -14.59 -41.84 57.61
N THR A 98 -15.57 -42.59 58.16
CA THR A 98 -16.95 -42.06 58.41
C THR A 98 -17.18 -41.86 59.91
N PRO A 99 -18.11 -40.97 60.34
CA PRO A 99 -19.34 -41.50 60.97
C PRO A 99 -20.63 -40.66 60.81
N THR A 100 -21.78 -41.31 61.08
CA THR A 100 -23.09 -40.79 61.59
C THR A 100 -23.69 -39.50 60.97
N ILE A 101 -24.83 -39.53 60.26
CA ILE A 101 -26.22 -39.87 60.69
C ILE A 101 -26.82 -38.88 61.71
N GLU A 102 -27.85 -38.16 61.28
CA GLU A 102 -28.98 -37.74 62.14
C GLU A 102 -30.29 -37.68 61.31
N LYS A 103 -31.47 -37.63 61.97
CA LYS A 103 -32.79 -37.76 61.32
C LYS A 103 -33.71 -36.57 61.64
N SER A 104 -34.43 -36.05 60.65
CA SER A 104 -35.69 -35.32 60.93
C SER A 104 -36.72 -35.31 59.77
N VAL A 105 -37.87 -35.91 60.06
CA VAL A 105 -39.27 -35.45 59.83
C VAL A 105 -39.70 -34.93 58.43
N LYS A 106 -40.70 -35.61 57.85
CA LYS A 106 -41.55 -35.16 56.72
C LYS A 106 -42.97 -34.85 57.21
N PRO A 107 -43.57 -33.70 56.83
CA PRO A 107 -45.02 -33.65 56.56
C PRO A 107 -45.38 -32.70 55.38
N PRO A 108 -46.65 -32.67 54.92
CA PRO A 108 -47.37 -33.77 54.29
C PRO A 108 -47.67 -33.47 52.81
N GLU A 109 -48.17 -34.46 52.06
CA GLU A 109 -48.48 -34.30 50.64
C GLU A 109 -49.82 -33.55 50.41
N THR A 110 -49.79 -32.50 49.58
CA THR A 110 -50.98 -31.92 48.96
C THR A 110 -51.05 -32.34 47.49
N LYS A 111 -52.11 -33.08 47.12
CA LYS A 111 -52.33 -33.51 45.73
C LYS A 111 -53.02 -32.40 44.94
N THR A 112 -52.40 -31.96 43.86
CA THR A 112 -53.04 -31.15 42.80
C THR A 112 -53.01 -31.92 41.48
N ALA A 113 -53.85 -31.48 40.53
CA ALA A 113 -54.29 -32.28 39.38
C ALA A 113 -53.16 -32.71 38.42
N PRO A 114 -53.32 -33.83 37.68
CA PRO A 114 -52.40 -34.20 36.61
C PRO A 114 -52.49 -33.21 35.45
N THR A 115 -51.56 -32.26 35.41
CA THR A 115 -51.35 -31.42 34.22
C THR A 115 -50.85 -32.33 33.10
N MET A 116 -51.71 -32.59 32.11
CA MET A 116 -51.33 -33.35 30.91
C MET A 116 -50.30 -32.54 30.10
N SER A 117 -49.02 -32.73 30.39
CA SER A 117 -47.92 -32.23 29.58
C SER A 117 -47.96 -32.94 28.23
N PHE A 118 -48.56 -32.30 27.24
CA PHE A 118 -48.37 -32.66 25.84
C PHE A 118 -46.89 -32.46 25.50
N GLU A 119 -46.09 -33.51 25.62
CA GLU A 119 -44.88 -33.63 24.84
C GLU A 119 -45.30 -33.59 23.36
N ALA A 120 -44.98 -32.49 22.70
CA ALA A 120 -45.20 -32.36 21.27
C ALA A 120 -44.27 -33.35 20.56
N VAL A 121 -44.84 -34.47 20.07
CA VAL A 121 -44.10 -35.50 19.33
C VAL A 121 -43.43 -34.85 18.13
N ASP A 122 -42.10 -34.73 18.19
CA ASP A 122 -41.32 -33.99 17.22
C ASP A 122 -41.19 -34.75 15.89
N VAL A 123 -42.06 -34.39 14.95
CA VAL A 123 -42.11 -34.97 13.60
C VAL A 123 -40.86 -34.65 12.75
N SER A 124 -39.91 -33.85 13.26
CA SER A 124 -38.65 -33.54 12.56
C SER A 124 -37.48 -34.48 12.88
N GLY A 125 -37.58 -35.30 13.94
CA GLY A 125 -36.53 -36.25 14.33
C GLY A 125 -35.20 -35.61 14.77
N LYS A 126 -35.21 -34.33 15.15
CA LYS A 126 -34.04 -33.57 15.63
C LYS A 126 -34.16 -33.30 17.14
N SER A 127 -33.06 -33.02 17.83
CA SER A 127 -33.16 -32.45 19.17
C SER A 127 -33.70 -31.02 19.10
N GLY A 128 -34.42 -30.55 20.13
CA GLY A 128 -34.91 -29.18 20.20
C GLY A 128 -33.80 -28.11 20.13
N GLU A 129 -32.58 -28.47 20.53
CA GLU A 129 -31.36 -27.68 20.34
C GLU A 129 -31.02 -27.52 18.86
N GLN A 130 -31.01 -28.62 18.12
CA GLN A 130 -30.76 -28.64 16.67
C GLN A 130 -31.89 -27.94 15.88
N GLN A 131 -33.13 -27.97 16.39
CA GLN A 131 -34.22 -27.15 15.85
C GLN A 131 -33.92 -25.65 15.97
N ARG A 132 -33.55 -25.16 17.16
CA ARG A 132 -33.18 -23.74 17.39
C ARG A 132 -32.06 -23.28 16.46
N LEU A 133 -31.00 -24.08 16.33
CA LEU A 133 -29.90 -23.80 15.40
C LEU A 133 -30.40 -23.75 13.95
N SER A 134 -31.29 -24.67 13.54
CA SER A 134 -31.84 -24.65 12.19
C SER A 134 -32.72 -23.42 11.91
N ALA A 135 -33.49 -22.93 12.90
CA ALA A 135 -34.25 -21.68 12.77
C ALA A 135 -33.33 -20.46 12.55
N ALA A 136 -32.19 -20.38 13.26
CA ALA A 136 -31.18 -19.35 13.02
C ALA A 136 -30.56 -19.47 11.61
N GLN A 137 -30.31 -20.68 11.12
CA GLN A 137 -29.84 -20.92 9.74
C GLN A 137 -30.89 -20.52 8.69
N ASP A 138 -32.19 -20.70 8.98
CA ASP A 138 -33.28 -20.32 8.08
C ASP A 138 -33.48 -18.79 8.04
N LEU A 139 -33.26 -18.07 9.15
CA LEU A 139 -33.16 -16.61 9.13
C LEU A 139 -32.02 -16.12 8.23
N PHE A 140 -30.84 -16.77 8.28
CA PHE A 140 -29.71 -16.46 7.40
C PHE A 140 -30.01 -16.78 5.92
N ARG A 141 -30.73 -17.88 5.64
CA ARG A 141 -31.19 -18.23 4.28
C ARG A 141 -32.23 -17.24 3.74
N ALA A 142 -33.06 -16.67 4.61
CA ALA A 142 -34.06 -15.64 4.30
C ALA A 142 -33.47 -14.22 4.22
N GLU A 143 -32.14 -14.07 4.15
CA GLU A 143 -31.40 -12.80 4.10
C GLU A 143 -31.59 -11.86 5.31
N LYS A 144 -32.20 -12.35 6.40
CA LYS A 144 -32.40 -11.61 7.66
C LYS A 144 -31.17 -11.70 8.55
N TYR A 145 -30.06 -11.14 8.08
CA TYR A 145 -28.76 -11.30 8.71
C TYR A 145 -28.65 -10.69 10.13
N ASP A 146 -29.42 -9.64 10.43
CA ASP A 146 -29.50 -9.05 11.78
C ASP A 146 -30.14 -10.04 12.78
N GLN A 147 -31.29 -10.61 12.42
CA GLN A 147 -32.01 -11.59 13.22
C GLN A 147 -31.23 -12.92 13.33
N ALA A 148 -30.54 -13.32 12.27
CA ALA A 148 -29.65 -14.49 12.29
C ALA A 148 -28.44 -14.29 13.19
N ALA A 149 -27.83 -13.10 13.20
CA ALA A 149 -26.71 -12.77 14.09
C ALA A 149 -27.14 -12.79 15.57
N LEU A 150 -28.29 -12.18 15.91
CA LEU A 150 -28.83 -12.19 17.27
C LEU A 150 -29.17 -13.61 17.74
N ALA A 151 -29.92 -14.37 16.92
CA ALA A 151 -30.25 -15.76 17.25
C ALA A 151 -29.00 -16.65 17.39
N ALA A 152 -27.97 -16.43 16.57
CA ALA A 152 -26.70 -17.14 16.70
C ALA A 152 -25.95 -16.76 17.98
N TRP A 153 -25.94 -15.48 18.37
CA TRP A 153 -25.34 -15.01 19.61
C TRP A 153 -26.05 -15.57 20.85
N ASP A 154 -27.38 -15.53 20.90
CA ASP A 154 -28.14 -16.08 22.04
C ASP A 154 -27.88 -17.59 22.21
N LEU A 155 -27.72 -18.33 21.10
CA LEU A 155 -27.32 -19.75 21.12
C LEU A 155 -25.85 -20.00 21.48
N MET A 156 -24.96 -18.99 21.39
CA MET A 156 -23.62 -19.06 21.97
C MET A 156 -23.63 -18.87 23.49
N GLN A 157 -24.57 -18.07 24.01
CA GLN A 157 -24.65 -17.72 25.43
C GLN A 157 -25.39 -18.77 26.28
N ASP A 158 -26.30 -19.58 25.71
CA ASP A 158 -26.98 -20.67 26.42
C ASP A 158 -25.99 -21.82 26.72
N PRO A 159 -25.70 -22.15 28.00
CA PRO A 159 -24.79 -23.26 28.35
C PRO A 159 -25.30 -24.63 27.92
N LYS A 160 -26.62 -24.79 27.71
CA LYS A 160 -27.20 -26.05 27.23
C LYS A 160 -26.83 -26.33 25.77
N MET A 161 -26.61 -25.27 24.99
CA MET A 161 -26.25 -25.37 23.57
C MET A 161 -24.77 -25.73 23.35
N ALA A 162 -24.00 -26.08 24.38
CA ALA A 162 -22.53 -26.27 24.33
C ALA A 162 -22.03 -27.08 23.13
N ALA A 163 -22.68 -28.19 22.78
CA ALA A 163 -22.32 -29.04 21.63
C ALA A 163 -22.45 -28.33 20.27
N LEU A 164 -23.31 -27.31 20.18
CA LEU A 164 -23.64 -26.55 18.97
C LEU A 164 -23.16 -25.09 19.01
N GLN A 165 -22.54 -24.62 20.09
CA GLN A 165 -21.98 -23.26 20.19
C GLN A 165 -20.98 -22.95 19.06
N VAL A 166 -20.23 -23.96 18.57
CA VAL A 166 -19.31 -23.82 17.43
C VAL A 166 -20.06 -23.62 16.10
N ASP A 167 -21.23 -24.26 15.93
CA ASP A 167 -22.12 -24.05 14.77
C ASP A 167 -22.79 -22.68 14.82
N ALA A 168 -23.21 -22.24 16.01
CA ALA A 168 -23.78 -20.91 16.23
C ALA A 168 -22.73 -19.80 15.99
N HIS A 169 -21.50 -19.94 16.52
CA HIS A 169 -20.43 -18.97 16.36
C HIS A 169 -20.02 -18.78 14.89
N TYR A 170 -19.92 -19.87 14.13
CA TYR A 170 -19.68 -19.81 12.68
C TYR A 170 -20.83 -19.14 11.91
N LEU A 171 -22.09 -19.33 12.34
CA LEU A 171 -23.24 -18.64 11.77
C LEU A 171 -23.23 -17.13 12.08
N LEU A 172 -22.85 -16.73 13.29
CA LEU A 172 -22.68 -15.32 13.68
C LEU A 172 -21.63 -14.62 12.80
N ALA A 173 -20.42 -15.17 12.72
CA ALA A 173 -19.32 -14.57 11.95
C ALA A 173 -19.68 -14.35 10.47
N LYS A 174 -20.39 -15.32 9.86
CA LYS A 174 -20.97 -15.22 8.51
C LYS A 174 -22.07 -14.17 8.38
N SER A 175 -22.90 -13.99 9.41
CA SER A 175 -24.00 -13.03 9.41
C SER A 175 -23.46 -11.60 9.42
N LEU A 176 -22.47 -11.33 10.28
CA LEU A 176 -21.73 -10.06 10.32
C LEU A 176 -21.09 -9.73 8.95
N TYR A 177 -20.43 -10.70 8.30
CA TYR A 177 -19.89 -10.53 6.95
C TYR A 177 -20.96 -10.12 5.93
N ARG A 178 -22.16 -10.73 6.00
CA ARG A 178 -23.28 -10.44 5.09
C ARG A 178 -23.96 -9.10 5.36
N MET A 179 -23.91 -8.61 6.60
CA MET A 179 -24.29 -7.24 6.96
C MET A 179 -23.28 -6.18 6.49
N GLY A 180 -22.08 -6.59 6.06
CA GLY A 180 -20.98 -5.69 5.70
C GLY A 180 -20.12 -5.26 6.89
N LEU A 181 -20.25 -5.92 8.04
CA LEU A 181 -19.49 -5.67 9.26
C LEU A 181 -18.21 -6.51 9.22
N TYR A 182 -17.24 -6.10 8.42
CA TYR A 182 -16.07 -6.91 8.08
C TYR A 182 -15.05 -7.02 9.22
N HIS A 183 -14.87 -5.97 10.04
CA HIS A 183 -13.99 -5.99 11.20
C HIS A 183 -14.59 -6.86 12.32
N SER A 184 -15.89 -6.68 12.61
CA SER A 184 -16.66 -7.55 13.52
C SER A 184 -16.64 -9.02 13.08
N SER A 185 -16.77 -9.26 11.77
CA SER A 185 -16.70 -10.61 11.21
C SER A 185 -15.32 -11.24 11.39
N LEU A 186 -14.24 -10.48 11.17
CA LEU A 186 -12.86 -10.92 11.35
C LEU A 186 -12.55 -11.29 12.81
N VAL A 187 -13.08 -10.53 13.78
CA VAL A 187 -13.02 -10.86 15.21
C VAL A 187 -13.56 -12.25 15.46
N GLU A 188 -14.81 -12.52 15.06
CA GLU A 188 -15.45 -13.79 15.37
C GLU A 188 -14.81 -14.98 14.64
N PHE A 189 -14.35 -14.80 13.38
CA PHE A 189 -13.55 -15.82 12.71
C PHE A 189 -12.21 -16.07 13.40
N THR A 190 -11.53 -15.03 13.90
CA THR A 190 -10.28 -15.17 14.65
C THR A 190 -10.51 -15.93 15.97
N ARG A 191 -11.59 -15.61 16.71
CA ARG A 191 -11.99 -16.33 17.93
C ARG A 191 -12.38 -17.80 17.68
N ILE A 192 -12.80 -18.17 16.47
CA ILE A 192 -12.98 -19.58 16.07
C ILE A 192 -11.61 -20.24 15.86
N LEU A 193 -10.67 -19.57 15.17
CA LEU A 193 -9.32 -20.08 14.94
C LEU A 193 -8.49 -20.21 16.24
N GLU A 194 -8.72 -19.36 17.23
CA GLU A 194 -8.08 -19.43 18.55
C GLU A 194 -8.48 -20.67 19.37
N ARG A 195 -9.61 -21.32 19.03
CA ARG A 195 -9.99 -22.63 19.60
C ARG A 195 -9.21 -23.81 19.01
N GLY A 196 -8.43 -23.59 17.94
CA GLY A 196 -7.50 -24.57 17.37
C GLY A 196 -8.10 -25.54 16.33
N PRO A 197 -7.23 -26.38 15.72
CA PRO A 197 -7.51 -27.19 14.53
C PRO A 197 -8.49 -28.35 14.76
N THR A 198 -8.77 -28.70 16.01
CA THR A 198 -9.78 -29.71 16.38
C THR A 198 -11.21 -29.21 16.19
N THR A 199 -11.41 -27.91 15.93
CA THR A 199 -12.75 -27.35 15.71
C THR A 199 -13.24 -27.52 14.27
N LYS A 200 -14.52 -27.92 14.15
CA LYS A 200 -15.27 -28.20 12.91
C LYS A 200 -15.12 -27.17 11.79
N TYR A 201 -14.86 -25.90 12.12
CA TYR A 201 -14.77 -24.80 11.17
C TYR A 201 -13.37 -24.18 11.04
N PHE A 202 -12.33 -24.73 11.67
CA PHE A 202 -10.98 -24.14 11.63
C PHE A 202 -10.52 -23.83 10.19
N ASN A 203 -10.49 -24.85 9.33
CA ASN A 203 -10.08 -24.70 7.92
C ASN A 203 -10.97 -23.72 7.14
N THR A 204 -12.27 -23.68 7.42
CA THR A 204 -13.20 -22.77 6.73
C THR A 204 -13.08 -21.33 7.24
N SER A 205 -12.78 -21.12 8.52
CA SER A 205 -12.45 -19.80 9.08
C SER A 205 -11.14 -19.25 8.50
N LEU A 206 -10.17 -20.11 8.15
CA LEU A 206 -8.99 -19.69 7.38
C LEU A 206 -9.39 -19.17 5.98
N GLU A 207 -10.35 -19.81 5.29
CA GLU A 207 -10.87 -19.26 4.02
C GLU A 207 -11.51 -17.87 4.19
N TRP A 208 -12.22 -17.65 5.30
CA TRP A 208 -12.88 -16.37 5.58
C TRP A 208 -11.92 -15.19 5.75
N LEU A 209 -10.65 -15.43 6.12
CA LEU A 209 -9.62 -14.39 6.13
C LEU A 209 -9.45 -13.75 4.73
N PHE A 210 -9.43 -14.55 3.66
CA PHE A 210 -9.33 -14.04 2.28
C PHE A 210 -10.63 -13.38 1.82
N TYR A 211 -11.79 -13.91 2.21
CA TYR A 211 -13.08 -13.28 1.91
C TYR A 211 -13.25 -11.91 2.59
N VAL A 212 -12.69 -11.71 3.80
CA VAL A 212 -12.58 -10.40 4.47
C VAL A 212 -11.55 -9.52 3.80
N SER A 213 -10.34 -10.03 3.54
CA SER A 213 -9.23 -9.25 2.94
C SER A 213 -9.56 -8.63 1.58
N ARG A 214 -10.48 -9.25 0.83
CA ARG A 214 -10.98 -8.75 -0.47
C ARG A 214 -12.17 -7.79 -0.34
N LYS A 215 -12.49 -7.35 0.89
CA LYS A 215 -13.63 -6.48 1.23
C LYS A 215 -13.26 -5.31 2.12
N THR A 216 -12.32 -5.49 3.03
CA THR A 216 -11.68 -4.37 3.74
C THR A 216 -10.99 -3.45 2.76
N VAL A 217 -10.88 -2.16 3.09
CA VAL A 217 -10.16 -1.16 2.27
C VAL A 217 -8.67 -1.49 2.12
N ASN A 218 -8.13 -2.37 2.97
CA ASN A 218 -6.71 -2.67 3.10
C ASN A 218 -6.48 -4.16 3.43
N GLU A 219 -5.58 -4.87 2.73
CA GLU A 219 -5.23 -6.28 3.04
C GLU A 219 -4.39 -6.37 4.35
N SER A 220 -3.78 -5.27 4.83
CA SER A 220 -2.94 -5.31 6.04
C SER A 220 -3.69 -5.70 7.32
N VAL A 221 -5.02 -5.56 7.32
CA VAL A 221 -5.92 -5.93 8.43
C VAL A 221 -5.86 -7.43 8.75
N VAL A 222 -5.62 -8.30 7.76
CA VAL A 222 -5.58 -9.76 7.98
C VAL A 222 -4.16 -10.34 8.11
N LEU A 223 -3.11 -9.57 7.80
CA LEU A 223 -1.74 -10.09 7.68
C LEU A 223 -1.20 -10.68 8.99
N GLU A 224 -1.50 -10.05 10.13
CA GLU A 224 -1.06 -10.51 11.45
C GLU A 224 -1.76 -11.83 11.84
N THR A 225 -3.03 -12.00 11.48
CA THR A 225 -3.78 -13.26 11.65
C THR A 225 -3.25 -14.36 10.71
N ILE A 226 -3.00 -14.03 9.44
CA ILE A 226 -2.44 -14.97 8.45
C ILE A 226 -1.07 -15.50 8.89
N ALA A 227 -0.21 -14.62 9.41
CA ALA A 227 1.09 -15.02 9.95
C ALA A 227 0.97 -15.95 11.17
N ARG A 228 0.03 -15.66 12.09
CA ARG A 228 -0.22 -16.48 13.28
C ARG A 228 -0.57 -17.94 12.96
N TYR A 229 -1.34 -18.16 11.89
CA TYR A 229 -1.77 -19.50 11.46
C TYR A 229 -0.92 -20.11 10.33
N SER A 230 0.27 -19.53 10.04
CA SER A 230 1.11 -19.94 8.91
C SER A 230 1.66 -21.37 8.95
N ASN A 231 1.62 -22.04 10.11
CA ASN A 231 2.03 -23.44 10.30
C ASN A 231 0.92 -24.47 9.97
N PHE A 232 -0.30 -24.04 9.64
CA PHE A 232 -1.42 -24.92 9.31
C PHE A 232 -1.59 -25.07 7.79
N GLU A 233 -2.17 -26.18 7.33
CA GLU A 233 -2.48 -26.34 5.91
C GLU A 233 -3.68 -25.48 5.49
N PHE A 234 -3.43 -24.56 4.55
CA PHE A 234 -4.47 -23.77 3.90
C PHE A 234 -5.08 -24.54 2.72
N PRO A 235 -6.41 -24.48 2.52
CA PRO A 235 -7.08 -25.10 1.37
C PRO A 235 -6.45 -24.69 0.04
N GLU A 236 -6.22 -25.66 -0.85
CA GLU A 236 -5.42 -25.53 -2.07
C GLU A 236 -5.76 -24.29 -2.91
N ARG A 237 -7.06 -24.00 -3.07
CA ARG A 237 -7.60 -22.83 -3.79
C ARG A 237 -7.04 -21.48 -3.29
N PHE A 238 -6.68 -21.38 -2.02
CA PHE A 238 -6.15 -20.17 -1.38
C PHE A 238 -4.64 -20.27 -1.10
N ARG A 239 -3.99 -21.41 -1.34
CA ARG A 239 -2.60 -21.70 -0.95
C ARG A 239 -1.58 -20.69 -1.53
N ASN A 240 -1.81 -20.17 -2.73
CA ASN A 240 -0.91 -19.19 -3.37
C ASN A 240 -1.21 -17.73 -2.97
N GLU A 241 -2.48 -17.39 -2.71
CA GLU A 241 -2.87 -16.10 -2.11
C GLU A 241 -2.36 -15.98 -0.67
N PHE A 242 -2.47 -17.07 0.10
CA PHE A 242 -1.83 -17.24 1.41
C PHE A 242 -0.33 -17.00 1.34
N ARG A 243 0.40 -17.67 0.45
CA ARG A 243 1.84 -17.47 0.25
C ARG A 243 2.16 -16.01 -0.07
N TYR A 244 1.42 -15.36 -0.96
CA TYR A 244 1.61 -13.95 -1.29
C TYR A 244 1.39 -13.02 -0.08
N LEU A 245 0.30 -13.22 0.67
CA LEU A 245 0.00 -12.45 1.87
C LEU A 245 1.04 -12.71 2.99
N LEU A 246 1.53 -13.93 3.13
CA LEU A 246 2.62 -14.26 4.05
C LEU A 246 3.93 -13.57 3.65
N SER A 247 4.32 -13.60 2.36
CA SER A 247 5.45 -12.80 1.84
C SER A 247 5.25 -11.30 2.08
N ARG A 248 4.02 -10.76 1.94
CA ARG A 248 3.72 -9.36 2.31
C ARG A 248 3.94 -9.09 3.81
N TYR A 249 3.46 -9.98 4.69
CA TYR A 249 3.66 -9.85 6.13
C TYR A 249 5.15 -9.81 6.48
N HIS A 250 5.93 -10.77 5.99
CA HIS A 250 7.38 -10.81 6.24
C HIS A 250 8.11 -9.59 5.67
N PHE A 251 7.67 -9.05 4.53
CA PHE A 251 8.26 -7.84 3.95
C PHE A 251 7.99 -6.59 4.81
N VAL A 252 6.75 -6.42 5.27
CA VAL A 252 6.37 -5.30 6.17
C VAL A 252 7.08 -5.43 7.52
N ARG A 253 7.14 -6.65 8.09
CA ARG A 253 7.91 -6.94 9.31
C ARG A 253 9.40 -6.60 9.12
N GLY A 254 10.01 -7.03 8.01
CA GLY A 254 11.41 -6.75 7.69
C GLY A 254 11.73 -5.26 7.62
N ARG A 255 10.89 -4.47 6.93
CA ARG A 255 11.04 -2.99 6.90
C ARG A 255 10.96 -2.35 8.29
N ALA A 256 10.00 -2.76 9.12
CA ALA A 256 9.85 -2.22 10.48
C ALA A 256 11.06 -2.57 11.37
N LEU A 257 11.65 -3.76 11.20
CA LEU A 257 12.85 -4.19 11.92
C LEU A 257 14.10 -3.44 11.46
N ASP A 258 14.29 -3.23 10.15
CA ASP A 258 15.37 -2.39 9.62
C ASP A 258 15.26 -0.93 10.13
N GLN A 259 14.05 -0.37 10.22
CA GLN A 259 13.80 0.97 10.78
C GLN A 259 14.18 1.09 12.27
N VAL A 260 13.98 0.03 13.05
CA VAL A 260 14.36 -0.04 14.48
C VAL A 260 15.82 -0.55 14.65
N GLY A 261 16.54 -0.81 13.56
CA GLY A 261 17.94 -1.26 13.56
C GLY A 261 18.14 -2.74 13.89
N GLN A 262 17.07 -3.54 14.01
CA GLN A 262 17.10 -4.97 14.33
C GLN A 262 17.42 -5.83 13.09
N LYS A 263 18.60 -5.58 12.50
CA LYS A 263 19.00 -6.13 11.19
C LYS A 263 18.92 -7.66 11.11
N GLU A 264 19.36 -8.39 12.13
CA GLU A 264 19.33 -9.87 12.10
C GLU A 264 17.92 -10.46 12.00
N GLU A 265 16.92 -9.81 12.61
CA GLU A 265 15.51 -10.22 12.48
C GLU A 265 14.89 -9.72 11.17
N ALA A 266 15.37 -8.59 10.64
CA ALA A 266 15.01 -8.13 9.30
C ALA A 266 15.54 -9.11 8.24
N ASP A 267 16.79 -9.55 8.33
CA ASP A 267 17.44 -10.51 7.44
C ASP A 267 16.65 -11.83 7.39
N LYS A 268 16.28 -12.37 8.55
CA LYS A 268 15.38 -13.55 8.66
C LYS A 268 14.04 -13.30 7.99
N SER A 269 13.47 -12.11 8.18
CA SER A 269 12.18 -11.74 7.57
C SER A 269 12.28 -11.65 6.04
N PHE A 270 13.31 -11.00 5.48
CA PHE A 270 13.51 -10.92 4.02
C PHE A 270 13.93 -12.26 3.40
N ALA A 271 14.62 -13.14 4.13
CA ALA A 271 14.84 -14.52 3.73
C ALA A 271 13.50 -15.26 3.54
N GLU A 272 12.56 -15.11 4.48
CA GLU A 272 11.22 -15.69 4.37
C GLU A 272 10.39 -15.11 3.21
N VAL A 273 10.50 -13.80 2.91
CA VAL A 273 9.87 -13.20 1.72
C VAL A 273 10.25 -13.97 0.45
N LYS A 274 11.55 -14.17 0.24
CA LYS A 274 12.11 -14.88 -0.92
C LYS A 274 11.72 -16.36 -0.90
N ARG A 275 11.87 -17.05 0.24
CA ARG A 275 11.53 -18.48 0.40
C ARG A 275 10.06 -18.77 0.07
N VAL A 276 9.14 -17.92 0.51
CA VAL A 276 7.70 -18.11 0.31
C VAL A 276 7.25 -17.67 -1.09
N ALA A 277 7.83 -16.60 -1.64
CA ALA A 277 7.52 -16.12 -2.99
C ALA A 277 7.85 -17.18 -4.08
N LEU A 278 8.99 -17.86 -3.92
CA LEU A 278 9.44 -18.93 -4.82
C LEU A 278 8.55 -20.18 -4.81
N GLN A 279 7.59 -20.30 -3.89
CA GLN A 279 6.65 -21.44 -3.86
C GLN A 279 5.39 -21.22 -4.70
N ILE A 280 5.19 -20.03 -5.28
CA ILE A 280 4.03 -19.71 -6.10
C ILE A 280 4.35 -20.11 -7.55
N PRO A 281 3.55 -20.98 -8.21
CA PRO A 281 3.81 -21.40 -9.60
C PRO A 281 3.72 -20.24 -10.59
N GLU A 282 4.51 -20.27 -11.68
CA GLU A 282 4.56 -19.15 -12.64
C GLU A 282 3.20 -18.82 -13.28
N SER A 283 2.33 -19.82 -13.42
CA SER A 283 0.98 -19.69 -13.99
C SER A 283 -0.06 -19.02 -13.06
N ASP A 284 0.30 -18.71 -11.81
CA ASP A 284 -0.65 -18.24 -10.79
C ASP A 284 -0.90 -16.71 -10.85
N PRO A 285 -2.15 -16.23 -10.65
CA PRO A 285 -2.48 -14.79 -10.64
C PRO A 285 -1.72 -13.94 -9.60
N PHE A 286 -1.08 -14.56 -8.59
CA PHE A 286 -0.26 -13.88 -7.59
C PHE A 286 1.24 -13.90 -7.92
N TYR A 287 1.70 -14.75 -8.85
CA TYR A 287 3.13 -14.89 -9.18
C TYR A 287 3.82 -13.56 -9.55
N PRO A 288 3.28 -12.69 -10.42
CA PRO A 288 3.94 -11.42 -10.73
C PRO A 288 4.09 -10.50 -9.51
N ARG A 289 3.12 -10.53 -8.58
CA ARG A 289 3.14 -9.72 -7.35
C ARG A 289 4.13 -10.30 -6.33
N ALA A 290 4.30 -11.61 -6.29
CA ALA A 290 5.30 -12.29 -5.47
C ALA A 290 6.73 -12.04 -5.97
N ARG A 291 6.98 -12.13 -7.29
CA ARG A 291 8.29 -11.83 -7.91
C ARG A 291 8.71 -10.37 -7.73
N TYR A 292 7.75 -9.44 -7.63
CA TYR A 292 8.05 -8.05 -7.25
C TYR A 292 8.48 -7.92 -5.77
N LEU A 293 7.80 -8.60 -4.82
CA LEU A 293 8.25 -8.65 -3.41
C LEU A 293 9.66 -9.26 -3.27
N GLU A 294 9.93 -10.34 -4.00
CA GLU A 294 11.25 -10.98 -4.06
C GLU A 294 12.31 -9.99 -4.59
N ALA A 295 12.00 -9.24 -5.65
CA ALA A 295 12.92 -8.25 -6.21
C ALA A 295 13.27 -7.12 -5.22
N LEU A 296 12.31 -6.67 -4.40
CA LEU A 296 12.56 -5.69 -3.34
C LEU A 296 13.44 -6.26 -2.21
N ALA A 297 13.23 -7.52 -1.82
CA ALA A 297 14.08 -8.21 -0.85
C ALA A 297 15.51 -8.41 -1.40
N LEU A 298 15.65 -8.80 -2.67
CA LEU A 298 16.94 -8.92 -3.35
C LEU A 298 17.69 -7.57 -3.44
N TYR A 299 16.99 -6.47 -3.71
CA TYR A 299 17.58 -5.12 -3.67
C TYR A 299 18.07 -4.77 -2.27
N ARG A 300 17.25 -4.99 -1.24
CA ARG A 300 17.60 -4.68 0.17
C ARG A 300 18.86 -5.44 0.61
N ASP A 301 19.04 -6.67 0.13
CA ASP A 301 20.24 -7.48 0.41
C ASP A 301 21.44 -7.14 -0.52
N GLY A 302 21.37 -6.08 -1.33
CA GLY A 302 22.43 -5.64 -2.25
C GLY A 302 22.58 -6.50 -3.52
N ASN A 303 21.68 -7.45 -3.78
CA ASN A 303 21.67 -8.26 -4.99
C ASN A 303 20.96 -7.53 -6.14
N PHE A 304 21.57 -6.44 -6.61
CA PHE A 304 21.02 -5.58 -7.64
C PHE A 304 20.77 -6.32 -8.97
N SER A 305 21.61 -7.28 -9.36
CA SER A 305 21.43 -8.05 -10.59
C SER A 305 20.21 -8.98 -10.52
N GLY A 306 20.03 -9.69 -9.40
CA GLY A 306 18.83 -10.49 -9.15
C GLY A 306 17.55 -9.65 -9.07
N ALA A 307 17.62 -8.49 -8.42
CA ALA A 307 16.51 -7.52 -8.38
C ALA A 307 16.13 -7.02 -9.78
N LEU A 308 17.11 -6.62 -10.59
CA LEU A 308 16.88 -6.13 -11.96
C LEU A 308 16.23 -7.20 -12.87
N GLU A 309 16.68 -8.46 -12.85
CA GLU A 309 16.03 -9.50 -13.68
C GLU A 309 14.64 -9.90 -13.16
N SER A 310 14.43 -9.92 -11.84
CA SER A 310 13.11 -10.17 -11.26
C SER A 310 12.12 -9.07 -11.64
N LEU A 311 12.50 -7.79 -11.54
CA LEU A 311 11.69 -6.67 -12.01
C LEU A 311 11.41 -6.72 -13.52
N LYS A 312 12.40 -7.09 -14.35
CA LYS A 312 12.18 -7.31 -15.79
C LYS A 312 11.22 -8.48 -16.04
N GLN A 313 11.25 -9.55 -15.24
CA GLN A 313 10.27 -10.64 -15.33
C GLN A 313 8.85 -10.13 -15.00
N VAL A 314 8.70 -9.32 -13.95
CA VAL A 314 7.41 -8.67 -13.62
C VAL A 314 6.89 -7.82 -14.80
N VAL A 315 7.74 -7.02 -15.46
CA VAL A 315 7.36 -6.25 -16.66
C VAL A 315 6.95 -7.16 -17.83
N ARG A 316 7.66 -8.29 -18.05
CA ARG A 316 7.31 -9.27 -19.10
C ARG A 316 5.95 -9.92 -18.83
N LEU A 317 5.70 -10.37 -17.60
CA LEU A 317 4.44 -11.02 -17.15
C LEU A 317 3.24 -10.07 -17.18
N THR A 318 3.39 -8.85 -16.64
CA THR A 318 2.33 -7.84 -16.61
C THR A 318 1.94 -7.34 -18.00
N ARG A 319 2.84 -7.45 -19.00
CA ARG A 319 2.50 -7.20 -20.42
C ARG A 319 1.62 -8.30 -21.03
N THR A 320 1.70 -9.53 -20.52
CA THR A 320 0.92 -10.70 -20.98
C THR A 320 -0.18 -11.11 -19.99
N ALA A 321 -0.65 -10.16 -19.17
CA ALA A 321 -1.54 -10.39 -18.02
C ALA A 321 -2.84 -11.17 -18.32
N VAL A 322 -3.36 -11.06 -19.56
CA VAL A 322 -4.56 -11.81 -20.02
C VAL A 322 -4.42 -13.32 -19.78
N ASN A 323 -3.21 -13.86 -19.93
CA ASN A 323 -2.94 -15.30 -19.86
C ASN A 323 -2.97 -15.86 -18.43
N HIS A 324 -2.95 -15.00 -17.39
CA HIS A 324 -2.80 -15.39 -15.99
C HIS A 324 -4.05 -15.13 -15.14
N GLY A 325 -5.20 -14.84 -15.76
CA GLY A 325 -6.49 -14.65 -15.06
C GLY A 325 -6.56 -13.48 -14.05
N ALA A 326 -5.55 -12.61 -14.03
CA ALA A 326 -5.44 -11.48 -13.10
C ALA A 326 -6.11 -10.21 -13.64
N ASP A 327 -6.50 -9.30 -12.74
CA ASP A 327 -7.06 -7.99 -13.13
C ASP A 327 -6.04 -7.17 -13.93
N PRO A 328 -6.33 -6.77 -15.19
CA PRO A 328 -5.44 -5.95 -16.01
C PRO A 328 -5.08 -4.60 -15.38
N LYS A 329 -5.93 -4.02 -14.53
CA LYS A 329 -5.65 -2.77 -13.81
C LYS A 329 -4.58 -2.97 -12.75
N VAL A 330 -4.72 -4.02 -11.94
CA VAL A 330 -3.73 -4.43 -10.93
C VAL A 330 -2.39 -4.74 -11.59
N MET A 331 -2.40 -5.46 -12.72
CA MET A 331 -1.18 -5.77 -13.45
C MET A 331 -0.55 -4.56 -14.15
N LYS A 332 -1.35 -3.57 -14.59
CA LYS A 332 -0.84 -2.29 -15.08
C LYS A 332 -0.13 -1.51 -13.97
N GLN A 333 -0.76 -1.35 -12.81
CA GLN A 333 -0.18 -0.68 -11.65
C GLN A 333 1.14 -1.36 -11.23
N LEU A 334 1.15 -2.69 -11.11
CA LEU A 334 2.36 -3.46 -10.80
C LEU A 334 3.50 -3.27 -11.82
N ARG A 335 3.16 -3.08 -13.11
CA ARG A 335 4.15 -2.78 -14.17
C ARG A 335 4.77 -1.40 -14.00
N GLU A 336 3.98 -0.40 -13.62
CA GLU A 336 4.46 0.96 -13.33
C GLU A 336 5.35 0.98 -12.08
N LEU A 337 4.98 0.24 -11.03
CA LEU A 337 5.84 0.00 -9.87
C LEU A 337 7.17 -0.63 -10.30
N ALA A 338 7.14 -1.66 -11.13
CA ALA A 338 8.37 -2.30 -11.64
C ALA A 338 9.24 -1.33 -12.46
N PHE A 339 8.65 -0.41 -13.24
CA PHE A 339 9.40 0.64 -13.94
C PHE A 339 10.03 1.67 -13.00
N MET A 340 9.35 2.11 -11.93
CA MET A 340 9.94 2.99 -10.91
C MET A 340 11.16 2.33 -10.26
N GLN A 341 11.03 1.08 -9.81
CA GLN A 341 12.13 0.40 -9.12
C GLN A 341 13.31 0.10 -10.07
N LEU A 342 13.05 -0.23 -11.35
CA LEU A 342 14.10 -0.34 -12.37
C LEU A 342 14.82 1.01 -12.56
N ALA A 343 14.09 2.11 -12.66
CA ALA A 343 14.66 3.44 -12.82
C ALA A 343 15.54 3.86 -11.64
N ARG A 344 15.07 3.64 -10.41
CA ARG A 344 15.78 3.95 -9.16
C ARG A 344 17.13 3.23 -9.07
N ILE A 345 17.16 1.91 -9.32
CA ILE A 345 18.41 1.12 -9.35
C ILE A 345 19.37 1.65 -10.43
N HIS A 346 18.85 1.94 -11.64
CA HIS A 346 19.68 2.50 -12.70
C HIS A 346 20.21 3.92 -12.37
N TYR A 347 19.45 4.78 -11.70
CA TYR A 347 19.90 6.11 -11.26
C TYR A 347 20.97 6.03 -10.17
N GLU A 348 20.78 5.17 -9.15
CA GLU A 348 21.75 4.90 -8.09
C GLU A 348 23.11 4.48 -8.71
N HIS A 349 23.07 3.54 -9.65
CA HIS A 349 24.24 3.05 -10.38
C HIS A 349 24.74 4.03 -11.48
N ARG A 350 24.29 5.30 -11.46
CA ARG A 350 24.64 6.41 -12.38
C ARG A 350 24.30 6.17 -13.86
N GLN A 351 23.51 5.16 -14.17
CA GLN A 351 23.04 4.81 -15.52
C GLN A 351 21.82 5.66 -15.91
N ASN A 352 21.95 6.98 -15.78
CA ASN A 352 20.83 7.95 -15.83
C ASN A 352 19.98 7.85 -17.11
N ARG A 353 20.58 7.52 -18.26
CA ARG A 353 19.84 7.29 -19.52
C ARG A 353 18.88 6.10 -19.44
N ASN A 354 19.25 5.05 -18.72
CA ASN A 354 18.37 3.89 -18.48
C ASN A 354 17.24 4.28 -17.50
N ALA A 355 17.53 5.11 -16.49
CA ALA A 355 16.49 5.65 -15.60
C ALA A 355 15.45 6.48 -16.38
N ILE A 356 15.88 7.45 -17.19
CA ILE A 356 15.00 8.24 -18.09
C ILE A 356 14.16 7.30 -18.97
N PHE A 357 14.77 6.26 -19.56
CA PHE A 357 14.06 5.30 -20.39
C PHE A 357 12.92 4.58 -19.65
N TYR A 358 13.14 4.09 -18.42
CA TYR A 358 12.09 3.38 -17.67
C TYR A 358 11.01 4.34 -17.14
N LEU A 359 11.39 5.53 -16.66
CA LEU A 359 10.43 6.56 -16.22
C LEU A 359 9.52 7.01 -17.39
N SER A 360 10.06 7.07 -18.62
CA SER A 360 9.26 7.34 -19.84
C SER A 360 8.21 6.27 -20.19
N LYS A 361 8.14 5.15 -19.46
CA LYS A 361 7.13 4.08 -19.68
C LYS A 361 5.93 4.19 -18.74
N ILE A 362 5.92 5.17 -17.84
CA ILE A 362 4.84 5.41 -16.90
C ILE A 362 3.83 6.37 -17.55
N GLU A 363 2.58 5.92 -17.65
CA GLU A 363 1.55 6.60 -18.43
C GLU A 363 0.99 7.83 -17.69
N ARG A 364 0.60 8.86 -18.45
CA ARG A 364 0.11 10.13 -17.90
C ARG A 364 -1.18 9.92 -17.10
N GLY A 365 -1.29 10.60 -15.94
CA GLY A 365 -2.46 10.52 -15.06
C GLY A 365 -2.57 9.25 -14.21
N THR A 366 -1.52 8.45 -14.10
CA THR A 366 -1.42 7.33 -13.14
C THR A 366 -0.84 7.79 -11.80
N SER A 367 -0.99 6.96 -10.76
CA SER A 367 -0.50 7.28 -9.40
C SER A 367 1.03 7.31 -9.25
N GLN A 368 1.78 6.99 -10.31
CA GLN A 368 3.26 7.03 -10.35
C GLN A 368 3.79 8.17 -11.21
N TRP A 369 2.94 8.84 -11.98
CA TRP A 369 3.39 9.71 -13.05
C TRP A 369 4.08 11.00 -12.57
N LEU A 370 3.61 11.61 -11.48
CA LEU A 370 4.24 12.82 -10.94
C LEU A 370 5.60 12.53 -10.29
N GLU A 371 5.67 11.45 -9.50
CA GLU A 371 6.93 10.91 -8.97
C GLU A 371 7.91 10.61 -10.11
N ALA A 372 7.43 9.97 -11.19
CA ALA A 372 8.23 9.64 -12.35
C ALA A 372 8.73 10.89 -13.11
N LEU A 373 7.93 11.96 -13.20
CA LEU A 373 8.36 13.24 -13.76
C LEU A 373 9.44 13.91 -12.89
N PHE A 374 9.31 13.83 -11.56
CA PHE A 374 10.27 14.37 -10.60
C PHE A 374 11.62 13.61 -10.64
N GLU A 375 11.60 12.28 -10.55
CA GLU A 375 12.79 11.45 -10.73
C GLU A 375 13.42 11.64 -12.12
N SER A 376 12.59 11.81 -13.15
CA SER A 376 13.05 12.07 -14.51
C SER A 376 13.71 13.45 -14.62
N ALA A 377 13.26 14.47 -13.88
CA ALA A 377 13.91 15.78 -13.85
C ALA A 377 15.33 15.66 -13.27
N TRP A 378 15.49 14.92 -12.17
CA TRP A 378 16.80 14.61 -11.59
C TRP A 378 17.70 13.80 -12.55
N ALA A 379 17.15 12.78 -13.22
CA ALA A 379 17.91 11.97 -14.18
C ALA A 379 18.35 12.79 -15.42
N ASN A 380 17.49 13.68 -15.93
CA ASN A 380 17.80 14.63 -17.01
C ASN A 380 18.87 15.64 -16.60
N TYR A 381 18.76 16.24 -15.41
CA TYR A 381 19.78 17.13 -14.84
C TYR A 381 21.16 16.43 -14.79
N ARG A 382 21.21 15.18 -14.31
CA ARG A 382 22.44 14.37 -14.21
C ARG A 382 23.03 13.91 -15.56
N VAL A 383 22.41 14.26 -16.69
CA VAL A 383 22.98 14.09 -18.05
C VAL A 383 23.10 15.42 -18.82
N GLY A 384 22.92 16.57 -18.15
CA GLY A 384 23.00 17.90 -18.76
C GLY A 384 21.77 18.32 -19.58
N GLN A 385 20.67 17.56 -19.53
CA GLN A 385 19.42 17.85 -20.24
C GLN A 385 18.56 18.84 -19.43
N TYR A 386 19.14 20.00 -19.10
CA TYR A 386 18.54 21.06 -18.28
C TYR A 386 17.17 21.54 -18.79
N GLU A 387 17.00 21.64 -20.11
CA GLU A 387 15.77 22.09 -20.76
C GLU A 387 14.59 21.12 -20.56
N GLN A 388 14.86 19.81 -20.59
CA GLN A 388 13.88 18.77 -20.27
C GLN A 388 13.60 18.71 -18.76
N ALA A 389 14.65 18.81 -17.94
CA ALA A 389 14.49 18.83 -16.48
C ALA A 389 13.59 20.00 -16.03
N LEU A 390 13.82 21.22 -16.56
CA LEU A 390 12.97 22.37 -16.32
C LEU A 390 11.53 22.19 -16.85
N GLY A 391 11.34 21.53 -17.99
CA GLY A 391 10.02 21.19 -18.53
C GLY A 391 9.20 20.26 -17.62
N ASN A 392 9.84 19.19 -17.11
CA ASN A 392 9.24 18.32 -16.09
C ASN A 392 8.86 19.12 -14.83
N LEU A 393 9.77 19.98 -14.34
CA LEU A 393 9.56 20.79 -13.14
C LEU A 393 8.46 21.85 -13.31
N ILE A 394 8.28 22.41 -14.52
CA ILE A 394 7.15 23.27 -14.85
C ILE A 394 5.83 22.50 -14.74
N THR A 395 5.78 21.27 -15.26
CA THR A 395 4.60 20.40 -15.12
C THR A 395 4.23 20.21 -13.65
N LEU A 396 5.20 19.92 -12.78
CA LEU A 396 4.97 19.75 -11.33
C LEU A 396 4.48 21.03 -10.65
N SER A 397 4.91 22.22 -11.10
CA SER A 397 4.43 23.51 -10.58
C SER A 397 3.05 23.94 -11.08
N SER A 398 2.33 23.08 -11.81
CA SER A 398 1.03 23.40 -12.39
C SER A 398 -0.08 23.58 -11.34
N PRO A 399 -1.05 24.51 -11.55
CA PRO A 399 -2.27 24.64 -10.75
C PRO A 399 -3.06 23.34 -10.55
N PHE A 400 -2.93 22.36 -11.44
CA PHE A 400 -3.56 21.04 -11.31
C PHE A 400 -2.95 20.16 -10.20
N PHE A 401 -1.76 20.49 -9.69
CA PHE A 401 -1.00 19.70 -8.70
C PHE A 401 -0.67 20.49 -7.43
N ARG A 402 -1.45 21.55 -7.12
CA ARG A 402 -1.29 22.38 -5.91
C ARG A 402 -1.36 21.62 -4.59
N ASP A 403 -1.95 20.44 -4.62
CA ASP A 403 -2.16 19.58 -3.45
C ASP A 403 -1.04 18.52 -3.30
N GLU A 404 -0.16 18.40 -4.30
CA GLU A 404 0.95 17.44 -4.37
C GLU A 404 2.23 18.03 -3.74
N TYR A 405 3.06 17.19 -3.13
CA TYR A 405 4.16 17.64 -2.27
C TYR A 405 5.54 17.28 -2.85
N PHE A 406 6.14 18.24 -3.59
CA PHE A 406 7.48 18.11 -4.18
C PHE A 406 8.39 19.29 -3.81
N PRO A 407 8.76 19.50 -2.53
CA PRO A 407 9.56 20.66 -2.10
C PRO A 407 10.94 20.73 -2.78
N GLU A 408 11.62 19.59 -2.96
CA GLU A 408 12.93 19.54 -3.62
C GLU A 408 12.87 19.92 -5.12
N SER A 409 11.69 19.91 -5.75
CA SER A 409 11.54 20.38 -7.14
C SER A 409 11.96 21.85 -7.31
N MET A 410 11.71 22.71 -6.31
CA MET A 410 12.14 24.10 -6.32
C MET A 410 13.65 24.24 -6.13
N ILE A 411 14.24 23.41 -5.27
CA ILE A 411 15.70 23.39 -5.05
C ILE A 411 16.42 22.91 -6.33
N LEU A 412 15.97 21.83 -6.97
CA LEU A 412 16.52 21.38 -8.26
C LEU A 412 16.36 22.45 -9.35
N LYS A 413 15.20 23.13 -9.41
CA LYS A 413 14.96 24.25 -10.34
C LYS A 413 15.99 25.37 -10.10
N ALA A 414 16.19 25.80 -8.86
CA ALA A 414 17.18 26.82 -8.51
C ALA A 414 18.61 26.41 -8.89
N VAL A 415 19.02 25.16 -8.60
CA VAL A 415 20.33 24.61 -9.01
C VAL A 415 20.50 24.66 -10.54
N ILE A 416 19.48 24.28 -11.33
CA ILE A 416 19.57 24.35 -12.79
C ILE A 416 19.77 25.80 -13.28
N TYR A 417 19.10 26.78 -12.69
CA TYR A 417 19.33 28.20 -13.01
C TYR A 417 20.74 28.66 -12.57
N TYR A 418 21.20 28.30 -11.37
CA TYR A 418 22.55 28.60 -10.86
C TYR A 418 23.66 28.06 -11.79
N GLU A 419 23.61 26.78 -12.18
CA GLU A 419 24.56 26.13 -13.11
C GLU A 419 24.59 26.82 -14.48
N ASN A 420 23.49 27.43 -14.92
CA ASN A 420 23.40 28.20 -16.16
C ASN A 420 23.80 29.68 -16.00
N CYS A 421 24.36 30.07 -14.86
CA CYS A 421 24.69 31.44 -14.46
C CYS A 421 23.47 32.40 -14.45
N ARG A 422 22.28 31.88 -14.14
CA ARG A 422 21.02 32.62 -14.01
C ARG A 422 20.74 32.93 -12.55
N TYR A 423 21.69 33.64 -11.95
CA TYR A 423 21.80 33.87 -10.51
C TYR A 423 20.57 34.54 -9.91
N ARG A 424 20.15 35.70 -10.44
CA ARG A 424 18.92 36.38 -10.05
C ARG A 424 17.67 35.49 -10.10
N GLU A 425 17.54 34.63 -11.11
CA GLU A 425 16.42 33.68 -11.19
C GLU A 425 16.53 32.54 -10.15
N SER A 426 17.73 32.04 -9.86
CA SER A 426 17.98 31.09 -8.76
C SER A 426 17.54 31.68 -7.41
N THR A 427 17.97 32.89 -7.08
CA THR A 427 17.63 33.58 -5.82
C THR A 427 16.12 33.73 -5.64
N MET A 428 15.38 34.14 -6.67
CA MET A 428 13.91 34.24 -6.61
C MET A 428 13.24 32.89 -6.27
N ILE A 429 13.73 31.78 -6.85
CA ILE A 429 13.16 30.45 -6.59
C ILE A 429 13.44 30.01 -5.15
N ILE A 430 14.59 30.34 -4.58
CA ILE A 430 14.88 30.11 -3.16
C ILE A 430 14.00 30.99 -2.26
N GLU A 431 13.76 32.24 -2.61
CA GLU A 431 12.89 33.15 -1.85
C GLU A 431 11.39 32.78 -1.93
N ASP A 432 10.96 32.18 -3.04
CA ASP A 432 9.63 31.56 -3.15
C ASP A 432 9.55 30.28 -2.31
N PHE A 433 10.62 29.48 -2.25
CA PHE A 433 10.70 28.26 -1.43
C PHE A 433 10.68 28.59 0.07
N GLU A 434 11.51 29.54 0.52
CA GLU A 434 11.53 30.08 1.89
C GLU A 434 10.13 30.54 2.32
N ARG A 435 9.42 31.28 1.45
CA ARG A 435 8.07 31.80 1.71
C ARG A 435 6.98 30.72 1.72
N LEU A 436 7.15 29.64 0.95
CA LEU A 436 6.15 28.56 0.83
C LEU A 436 6.27 27.53 1.94
N TYR A 437 7.50 27.14 2.30
CA TYR A 437 7.79 26.02 3.20
C TYR A 437 8.35 26.43 4.57
N GLY A 438 8.91 27.64 4.75
CA GLY A 438 9.37 28.13 6.05
C GLY A 438 8.29 28.02 7.15
N PRO A 439 7.08 28.59 6.94
CA PRO A 439 5.99 28.48 7.92
C PRO A 439 5.51 27.03 8.18
N VAL A 440 5.70 26.13 7.21
CA VAL A 440 5.38 24.69 7.39
C VAL A 440 6.44 24.01 8.26
N ARG A 441 7.73 24.33 8.04
CA ARG A 441 8.85 23.89 8.86
C ARG A 441 8.71 24.40 10.30
N ASP A 442 8.30 25.66 10.50
CA ASP A 442 8.15 26.26 11.84
C ASP A 442 6.96 25.71 12.63
N GLU A 443 5.85 25.35 11.98
CA GLU A 443 4.73 24.66 12.63
C GLU A 443 5.09 23.19 12.94
N LEU A 444 5.82 22.51 12.06
CA LEU A 444 6.34 21.15 12.33
C LEU A 444 7.30 21.13 13.52
N ASP A 445 8.22 22.10 13.60
CA ASP A 445 9.17 22.29 14.71
C ASP A 445 8.40 22.47 16.03
N GLN A 446 7.39 23.35 16.05
CA GLN A 446 6.52 23.59 17.21
C GLN A 446 5.62 22.40 17.57
N LEU A 447 5.21 21.58 16.61
CA LEU A 447 4.38 20.39 16.84
C LEU A 447 5.21 19.25 17.46
N ILE A 448 6.44 19.07 16.97
CA ILE A 448 7.36 18.01 17.42
C ILE A 448 8.03 18.37 18.75
N ALA A 449 8.36 19.65 18.99
CA ALA A 449 8.96 20.14 20.23
C ALA A 449 8.08 19.98 21.48
N ARG A 450 6.78 19.64 21.32
CA ARG A 450 5.87 19.30 22.43
C ARG A 450 6.11 17.89 22.99
N ASP A 451 6.84 17.04 22.25
CA ASP A 451 7.12 15.62 22.52
C ASP A 451 5.92 14.80 23.06
N MET A 452 4.77 15.01 22.43
CA MET A 452 3.50 14.34 22.77
C MET A 452 3.57 12.81 22.63
N ASP A 453 2.58 12.10 23.19
CA ASP A 453 2.40 10.67 22.88
C ASP A 453 2.18 10.47 21.38
N ALA A 454 2.63 9.33 20.85
CA ALA A 454 2.46 8.99 19.44
C ALA A 454 0.99 9.11 18.99
N SER A 455 0.03 8.66 19.81
CA SER A 455 -1.41 8.69 19.51
C SER A 455 -1.95 10.12 19.31
N GLU A 456 -1.35 11.13 19.95
CA GLU A 456 -1.80 12.51 19.91
C GLU A 456 -1.52 13.17 18.55
N TYR A 457 -0.37 12.85 17.92
CA TYR A 457 -0.07 13.28 16.55
C TYR A 457 -1.16 12.82 15.56
N TYR A 458 -1.62 11.57 15.65
CA TYR A 458 -2.72 11.10 14.82
C TYR A 458 -4.05 11.80 15.15
N THR A 459 -4.34 12.04 16.43
CA THR A 459 -5.55 12.76 16.85
C THR A 459 -5.62 14.14 16.20
N ILE A 460 -4.55 14.94 16.27
CA ILE A 460 -4.44 16.27 15.64
C ILE A 460 -4.67 16.17 14.12
N LEU A 461 -4.04 15.21 13.43
CA LEU A 461 -4.25 14.98 11.99
C LEU A 461 -5.73 14.65 11.68
N SER A 462 -6.38 13.84 12.51
CA SER A 462 -7.80 13.47 12.35
C SER A 462 -8.76 14.64 12.61
N GLU A 463 -8.42 15.55 13.52
CA GLU A 463 -9.19 16.77 13.76
C GLU A 463 -9.10 17.74 12.59
N VAL A 464 -7.90 17.92 12.02
CA VAL A 464 -7.71 18.72 10.79
C VAL A 464 -8.47 18.09 9.62
N GLN A 465 -8.49 16.76 9.50
CA GLN A 465 -9.32 16.07 8.49
C GLN A 465 -10.82 16.33 8.70
N LYS A 466 -11.31 16.27 9.95
CA LYS A 466 -12.71 16.50 10.31
C LYS A 466 -13.13 17.97 10.08
N LYS A 467 -12.30 18.95 10.44
CA LYS A 467 -12.48 20.40 10.11
C LYS A 467 -12.54 20.65 8.60
N ASN A 468 -11.69 19.98 7.83
CA ASN A 468 -11.68 20.10 6.37
C ASN A 468 -12.98 19.56 5.74
N ALA A 469 -13.59 18.52 6.32
CA ALA A 469 -14.87 17.99 5.86
C ALA A 469 -16.08 18.86 6.25
N SER A 470 -15.99 19.64 7.35
CA SER A 470 -17.10 20.48 7.84
C SER A 470 -17.21 21.86 7.17
N ALA A 471 -16.36 22.17 6.18
CA ALA A 471 -16.34 23.43 5.43
C ALA A 471 -16.32 24.71 6.31
N SER A 472 -15.73 24.60 7.50
CA SER A 472 -15.66 25.68 8.50
C SER A 472 -14.63 26.75 8.11
N GLU A 473 -14.77 27.97 8.65
CA GLU A 473 -13.79 29.03 8.44
C GLU A 473 -12.41 28.59 8.94
N LYS A 474 -11.38 28.78 8.10
CA LYS A 474 -10.00 28.33 8.37
C LYS A 474 -9.14 29.50 8.81
N ASN A 475 -8.52 29.40 9.99
CA ASN A 475 -7.50 30.34 10.41
C ASN A 475 -6.21 30.14 9.59
N PRO A 476 -5.28 31.11 9.56
CA PRO A 476 -3.97 30.93 8.93
C PRO A 476 -3.23 29.67 9.41
N THR A 477 -3.33 29.33 10.69
CA THR A 477 -2.78 28.09 11.27
C THR A 477 -3.49 26.83 10.75
N ASP A 478 -4.83 26.83 10.61
CA ASP A 478 -5.54 25.68 10.03
C ASP A 478 -5.12 25.41 8.58
N LEU A 479 -4.76 26.45 7.81
CA LEU A 479 -4.23 26.31 6.44
C LEU A 479 -2.81 25.74 6.40
N ILE A 480 -1.98 26.02 7.41
CA ILE A 480 -0.65 25.40 7.54
C ILE A 480 -0.78 23.95 8.01
N LEU A 481 -1.64 23.69 9.00
CA LEU A 481 -1.94 22.34 9.47
C LEU A 481 -2.59 21.47 8.39
N GLU A 482 -3.36 22.04 7.45
CA GLU A 482 -3.84 21.32 6.27
C GLU A 482 -2.69 20.89 5.35
N ARG A 483 -1.65 21.72 5.17
CA ARG A 483 -0.43 21.32 4.43
C ARG A 483 0.33 20.22 5.17
N VAL A 484 0.45 20.32 6.49
CA VAL A 484 1.06 19.28 7.34
C VAL A 484 0.28 17.96 7.26
N LEU A 485 -1.06 18.01 7.21
CA LEU A 485 -1.90 16.82 7.02
C LEU A 485 -1.67 16.16 5.66
N ARG A 486 -1.63 16.95 4.57
CA ARG A 486 -1.36 16.44 3.22
C ARG A 486 0.05 15.82 3.15
N LEU A 487 1.05 16.50 3.69
CA LEU A 487 2.43 16.05 3.85
C LEU A 487 2.51 14.72 4.61
N ALA A 488 1.78 14.57 5.73
CA ALA A 488 1.72 13.31 6.47
C ALA A 488 1.11 12.19 5.62
N LEU A 489 -0.03 12.45 4.97
CA LEU A 489 -0.75 11.49 4.13
C LEU A 489 -0.09 11.18 2.77
N THR A 490 1.08 11.77 2.47
CA THR A 490 1.97 11.25 1.40
C THR A 490 2.52 9.86 1.74
N ASP A 491 2.68 9.54 3.03
CA ASP A 491 3.06 8.21 3.47
C ASP A 491 1.90 7.23 3.26
N LYS A 492 2.13 6.24 2.39
CA LYS A 492 1.09 5.29 1.96
C LYS A 492 0.77 4.24 3.03
N ASP A 493 1.67 3.97 3.98
CA ASP A 493 1.43 3.05 5.09
C ASP A 493 0.63 3.76 6.20
N LEU A 494 0.93 5.04 6.49
CA LEU A 494 0.10 5.91 7.35
C LEU A 494 -1.29 6.11 6.75
N LYS A 495 -1.38 6.49 5.46
CA LYS A 495 -2.66 6.68 4.77
C LYS A 495 -3.53 5.42 4.84
N LYS A 496 -2.99 4.24 4.56
CA LYS A 496 -3.75 2.99 4.63
C LYS A 496 -4.18 2.64 6.06
N THR A 497 -3.39 2.99 7.06
CA THR A 497 -3.78 2.82 8.47
C THR A 497 -4.91 3.80 8.84
N ASN A 498 -4.86 5.05 8.37
CA ASN A 498 -5.95 6.03 8.50
C ASN A 498 -7.23 5.55 7.80
N ASP A 499 -7.13 5.08 6.56
CA ASP A 499 -8.27 4.56 5.78
C ASP A 499 -8.92 3.34 6.48
N SER A 500 -8.13 2.46 7.11
CA SER A 500 -8.65 1.38 7.97
C SER A 500 -9.29 1.87 9.28
N ILE A 501 -8.79 2.96 9.89
CA ILE A 501 -9.45 3.58 11.06
C ILE A 501 -10.80 4.21 10.65
N LEU A 502 -10.88 4.83 9.48
CA LEU A 502 -12.13 5.40 8.96
C LEU A 502 -13.15 4.32 8.57
N GLU A 503 -12.70 3.19 8.02
CA GLU A 503 -13.55 2.01 7.78
C GLU A 503 -14.13 1.47 9.09
N LEU A 504 -13.29 1.36 10.13
CA LEU A 504 -13.69 0.90 11.47
C LEU A 504 -14.64 1.89 12.17
N GLU A 505 -14.38 3.20 12.12
CA GLU A 505 -15.30 4.24 12.63
C GLU A 505 -16.64 4.21 11.88
N ALA A 506 -16.64 3.95 10.57
CA ALA A 506 -17.86 3.81 9.78
C ALA A 506 -18.63 2.51 10.10
N GLU A 507 -17.95 1.40 10.40
CA GLU A 507 -18.58 0.16 10.86
C GLU A 507 -19.27 0.37 12.23
N MET A 508 -18.58 1.00 13.19
CA MET A 508 -19.15 1.35 14.49
C MET A 508 -20.38 2.28 14.36
N ALA A 509 -20.28 3.33 13.53
CA ALA A 509 -21.41 4.24 13.27
C ALA A 509 -22.58 3.56 12.53
N SER A 510 -22.33 2.46 11.80
CA SER A 510 -23.39 1.70 11.14
C SER A 510 -24.36 1.04 12.12
N PHE A 511 -23.93 0.75 13.36
CA PHE A 511 -24.77 0.14 14.40
C PHE A 511 -25.98 1.00 14.77
N GLU A 512 -25.88 2.33 14.66
CA GLU A 512 -27.01 3.25 14.90
C GLU A 512 -28.09 3.18 13.82
N ASN A 513 -27.75 2.63 12.65
CA ASN A 513 -28.64 2.51 11.50
C ASN A 513 -29.28 1.10 11.38
N GLN A 514 -29.03 0.22 12.35
CA GLN A 514 -29.61 -1.13 12.43
C GLN A 514 -30.97 -1.12 13.15
N SER A 515 -31.65 -2.28 13.20
CA SER A 515 -32.87 -2.46 13.97
C SER A 515 -32.62 -2.27 15.48
N ASP A 516 -33.59 -1.73 16.23
CA ASP A 516 -33.45 -1.49 17.69
C ASP A 516 -33.06 -2.76 18.46
N ALA A 517 -33.62 -3.91 18.05
CA ALA A 517 -33.29 -5.23 18.60
C ALA A 517 -31.81 -5.58 18.42
N PHE A 518 -31.19 -5.16 17.31
CA PHE A 518 -29.75 -5.31 17.09
C PHE A 518 -28.97 -4.26 17.89
N ARG A 519 -29.31 -2.97 17.75
CA ARG A 519 -28.61 -1.83 18.37
C ARG A 519 -28.45 -1.95 19.89
N TYR A 520 -29.48 -2.41 20.60
CA TYR A 520 -29.46 -2.49 22.08
C TYR A 520 -29.03 -3.87 22.64
N SER A 521 -28.68 -4.81 21.76
CA SER A 521 -28.28 -6.18 22.12
C SER A 521 -26.99 -6.28 22.96
N SER A 522 -26.78 -7.44 23.58
CA SER A 522 -25.49 -7.78 24.20
C SER A 522 -24.39 -8.07 23.17
N LEU A 523 -24.76 -8.53 21.97
CA LEU A 523 -23.84 -8.70 20.83
C LEU A 523 -23.18 -7.37 20.45
N VAL A 524 -23.98 -6.33 20.18
CA VAL A 524 -23.45 -5.02 19.76
C VAL A 524 -22.56 -4.41 20.84
N LYS A 525 -22.90 -4.55 22.13
CA LYS A 525 -22.03 -4.08 23.22
C LYS A 525 -20.67 -4.76 23.22
N SER A 526 -20.63 -6.09 23.09
CA SER A 526 -19.38 -6.86 23.02
C SER A 526 -18.55 -6.55 21.78
N LEU A 527 -19.20 -6.35 20.62
CA LEU A 527 -18.52 -5.88 19.41
C LEU A 527 -17.99 -4.46 19.58
N GLU A 528 -18.77 -3.52 20.10
CA GLU A 528 -18.35 -2.13 20.28
C GLU A 528 -17.15 -1.99 21.23
N GLU A 529 -17.07 -2.82 22.28
CA GLU A 529 -15.91 -2.92 23.17
C GLU A 529 -14.66 -3.42 22.44
N GLU A 530 -14.76 -4.50 21.65
CA GLU A 530 -13.65 -5.04 20.85
C GLU A 530 -13.20 -4.05 19.76
N LEU A 531 -14.12 -3.45 19.00
CA LEU A 531 -13.79 -2.46 17.98
C LEU A 531 -13.16 -1.19 18.58
N LYS A 532 -13.51 -0.79 19.82
CA LYS A 532 -12.80 0.27 20.56
C LYS A 532 -11.34 -0.11 20.87
N VAL A 533 -11.07 -1.36 21.25
CA VAL A 533 -9.70 -1.86 21.47
C VAL A 533 -8.91 -1.85 20.15
N GLN A 534 -9.49 -2.39 19.08
CA GLN A 534 -8.87 -2.37 17.74
C GLN A 534 -8.59 -0.94 17.25
N ARG A 535 -9.56 -0.03 17.37
CA ARG A 535 -9.41 1.40 17.04
C ARG A 535 -8.28 2.04 17.83
N THR A 536 -8.17 1.74 19.13
CA THR A 536 -7.09 2.25 19.99
C THR A 536 -5.72 1.74 19.55
N ASN A 537 -5.61 0.47 19.15
CA ASN A 537 -4.36 -0.10 18.65
C ASN A 537 -3.97 0.45 17.27
N LEU A 538 -4.94 0.65 16.37
CA LEU A 538 -4.71 1.30 15.07
C LEU A 538 -4.30 2.76 15.25
N ILE A 539 -4.92 3.51 16.16
CA ILE A 539 -4.55 4.91 16.48
C ILE A 539 -3.12 5.00 17.01
N LYS A 540 -2.69 4.08 17.89
CA LYS A 540 -1.29 4.00 18.34
C LYS A 540 -0.33 3.73 17.17
N LYS A 541 -0.68 2.79 16.28
CA LYS A 541 0.11 2.43 15.09
C LYS A 541 0.23 3.60 14.11
N ALA A 542 -0.88 4.25 13.78
CA ALA A 542 -0.92 5.46 12.96
C ALA A 542 -0.21 6.65 13.62
N GLY A 543 -0.28 6.76 14.95
CA GLY A 543 0.41 7.77 15.73
C GLY A 543 1.94 7.65 15.67
N ILE A 544 2.46 6.42 15.77
CA ILE A 544 3.91 6.15 15.61
C ILE A 544 4.35 6.50 14.20
N MET A 545 3.58 6.09 13.18
CA MET A 545 3.84 6.44 11.78
C MET A 545 3.80 7.96 11.55
N ALA A 546 2.81 8.67 12.12
CA ALA A 546 2.68 10.11 12.03
C ALA A 546 3.86 10.83 12.69
N LYS A 547 4.21 10.50 13.94
CA LYS A 547 5.37 11.09 14.65
C LYS A 547 6.66 10.89 13.84
N GLY A 548 6.92 9.67 13.35
CA GLY A 548 8.09 9.37 12.52
C GLY A 548 8.11 10.10 11.17
N LYS A 549 6.99 10.15 10.45
CA LYS A 549 6.86 10.87 9.17
C LYS A 549 7.04 12.38 9.36
N LEU A 550 6.41 12.98 10.36
CA LEU A 550 6.55 14.41 10.66
C LEU A 550 7.99 14.77 11.06
N GLN A 551 8.65 13.94 11.88
CA GLN A 551 10.06 14.11 12.23
C GLN A 551 10.99 13.98 11.03
N TYR A 552 10.75 13.01 10.15
CA TYR A 552 11.49 12.85 8.90
C TYR A 552 11.35 14.08 7.99
N GLU A 553 10.13 14.58 7.78
CA GLU A 553 9.85 15.73 6.92
C GLU A 553 10.37 17.05 7.51
N LEU A 554 10.34 17.22 8.85
CA LEU A 554 11.06 18.33 9.50
C LEU A 554 12.57 18.24 9.21
N GLY A 555 13.15 17.03 9.23
CA GLY A 555 14.53 16.79 8.81
C GLY A 555 14.79 17.19 7.35
N GLN A 556 13.96 16.72 6.42
CA GLN A 556 14.09 17.05 4.99
C GLN A 556 13.92 18.55 4.73
N LEU A 557 12.94 19.22 5.36
CA LEU A 557 12.74 20.67 5.17
C LEU A 557 13.89 21.49 5.74
N ASN A 558 14.48 21.10 6.88
CA ASN A 558 15.68 21.77 7.40
C ASN A 558 16.90 21.57 6.45
N ASP A 559 17.09 20.38 5.87
CA ASP A 559 18.14 20.14 4.85
C ASP A 559 17.89 20.92 3.56
N LEU A 560 16.66 20.95 3.05
CA LEU A 560 16.29 21.72 1.84
C LEU A 560 16.40 23.23 2.04
N LEU A 561 16.05 23.75 3.22
CA LEU A 561 16.30 25.16 3.59
C LEU A 561 17.81 25.44 3.71
N GLY A 562 18.59 24.52 4.29
CA GLY A 562 20.06 24.62 4.35
C GLY A 562 20.73 24.60 2.97
N LYS A 563 20.27 23.73 2.07
CA LYS A 563 20.64 23.70 0.64
C LYS A 563 20.27 25.02 -0.05
N GLY A 564 19.05 25.51 0.14
CA GLY A 564 18.58 26.79 -0.41
C GLY A 564 19.43 27.97 0.04
N LEU A 565 19.71 28.08 1.35
CA LEU A 565 20.58 29.10 1.92
C LEU A 565 22.02 29.00 1.37
N ARG A 566 22.57 27.79 1.22
CA ARG A 566 23.88 27.59 0.57
C ARG A 566 23.86 28.05 -0.89
N ILE A 567 22.84 27.70 -1.67
CA ILE A 567 22.67 28.18 -3.04
C ILE A 567 22.60 29.71 -3.07
N LYS A 568 21.87 30.34 -2.14
CA LYS A 568 21.76 31.81 -1.99
C LYS A 568 23.12 32.45 -1.71
N PHE A 569 23.93 31.87 -0.82
CA PHE A 569 25.31 32.32 -0.56
C PHE A 569 26.22 32.16 -1.78
N GLU A 570 26.29 30.97 -2.39
CA GLU A 570 27.13 30.75 -3.58
C GLU A 570 26.69 31.62 -4.76
N THR A 571 25.39 31.84 -4.94
CA THR A 571 24.83 32.76 -5.94
C THR A 571 25.29 34.20 -5.69
N THR A 572 25.25 34.66 -4.44
CA THR A 572 25.71 36.00 -4.05
C THR A 572 27.22 36.17 -4.25
N GLU A 573 28.02 35.14 -3.94
CA GLU A 573 29.48 35.15 -4.22
C GLU A 573 29.75 35.24 -5.73
N LYS A 574 28.99 34.51 -6.56
CA LYS A 574 29.14 34.57 -8.03
C LYS A 574 28.67 35.88 -8.64
N GLU A 575 27.59 36.48 -8.15
CA GLU A 575 27.19 37.83 -8.57
C GLU A 575 28.24 38.88 -8.18
N LYS A 576 28.85 38.75 -7.00
CA LYS A 576 29.98 39.60 -6.60
C LYS A 576 31.21 39.40 -7.52
N GLU A 577 31.67 38.17 -7.73
CA GLU A 577 32.80 37.87 -8.63
C GLU A 577 32.53 38.42 -10.06
N PHE A 578 31.30 38.28 -10.56
CA PHE A 578 30.87 38.83 -11.85
C PHE A 578 30.99 40.37 -11.89
N LEU A 579 30.50 41.07 -10.87
CA LEU A 579 30.58 42.54 -10.81
C LEU A 579 32.03 43.02 -10.68
N GLU A 580 32.88 42.32 -9.91
CA GLU A 580 34.31 42.64 -9.83
C GLU A 580 35.03 42.42 -11.17
N GLU A 581 34.77 41.33 -11.90
CA GLU A 581 35.30 41.13 -13.26
C GLU A 581 34.74 42.14 -14.27
N GLN A 582 33.46 42.53 -14.16
CA GLN A 582 32.84 43.51 -15.05
C GLN A 582 33.47 44.90 -14.86
N LEU A 583 33.76 45.30 -13.61
CA LEU A 583 34.48 46.53 -13.30
C LEU A 583 35.92 46.49 -13.82
N GLN A 584 36.66 45.40 -13.57
CA GLN A 584 38.05 45.24 -14.04
C GLN A 584 38.17 45.21 -15.57
N SER A 585 37.16 44.70 -16.28
CA SER A 585 37.11 44.65 -17.75
C SER A 585 36.50 45.90 -18.40
N GLY A 586 36.23 46.96 -17.64
CA GLY A 586 35.66 48.20 -18.15
C GLY A 586 34.26 48.03 -18.76
N GLY A 587 33.47 47.10 -18.21
CA GLY A 587 32.09 46.81 -18.61
C GLY A 587 31.93 45.85 -19.81
N LYS A 588 33.02 45.40 -20.45
CA LYS A 588 32.98 44.77 -21.79
C LYS A 588 32.86 43.24 -21.82
N LYS A 589 32.76 42.56 -20.67
CA LYS A 589 32.75 41.08 -20.57
C LYS A 589 31.37 40.54 -20.22
N GLU A 590 30.59 40.14 -21.23
CA GLU A 590 29.37 39.33 -21.00
C GLU A 590 29.75 37.86 -20.70
N ILE A 591 29.48 37.40 -19.47
CA ILE A 591 29.68 36.00 -19.07
C ILE A 591 28.43 35.16 -19.39
N VAL A 592 27.24 35.73 -19.20
CA VAL A 592 25.97 35.15 -19.67
C VAL A 592 25.81 35.49 -21.14
N LYS A 593 26.06 34.50 -22.02
CA LYS A 593 25.88 34.63 -23.46
C LYS A 593 24.39 34.46 -23.80
N ASN A 594 23.89 35.24 -24.75
CA ASN A 594 22.62 34.91 -25.40
C ASN A 594 22.84 33.65 -26.26
N TYR A 595 22.04 32.62 -26.05
CA TYR A 595 22.15 31.39 -26.84
C TYR A 595 21.46 31.58 -28.19
N LYS A 596 22.00 30.97 -29.24
CA LYS A 596 21.20 30.69 -30.44
C LYS A 596 20.11 29.69 -30.04
N TYR A 597 18.86 30.10 -30.16
CA TYR A 597 17.69 29.24 -30.06
C TYR A 597 16.83 29.45 -31.31
N SER A 598 16.02 28.45 -31.66
CA SER A 598 15.04 28.55 -32.74
C SER A 598 13.65 28.25 -32.16
N VAL A 599 12.63 28.87 -32.74
CA VAL A 599 11.22 28.52 -32.52
C VAL A 599 10.76 27.41 -33.48
N ALA A 600 11.62 26.99 -34.42
CA ALA A 600 11.40 25.79 -35.19
C ALA A 600 11.54 24.56 -34.30
N VAL A 601 10.49 23.75 -34.27
CA VAL A 601 10.35 22.48 -33.55
C VAL A 601 10.05 21.37 -34.57
N SER A 602 9.99 20.10 -34.14
CA SER A 602 9.65 19.00 -35.04
C SER A 602 8.18 19.01 -35.46
N ASP A 603 7.83 18.26 -36.53
CA ASP A 603 6.45 18.06 -36.99
C ASP A 603 5.50 17.46 -35.92
N THR A 604 6.07 16.94 -34.81
CA THR A 604 5.34 16.39 -33.66
C THR A 604 5.15 17.38 -32.50
N GLU A 605 5.62 18.62 -32.64
CA GLU A 605 5.68 19.64 -31.59
C GLU A 605 5.08 20.98 -32.08
N LEU A 606 4.69 21.84 -31.13
CA LEU A 606 4.28 23.22 -31.41
C LEU A 606 5.01 24.18 -30.47
N TYR A 607 5.68 25.19 -31.03
CA TYR A 607 6.23 26.27 -30.22
C TYR A 607 5.13 27.25 -29.81
N TRP A 608 4.93 27.41 -28.51
CA TRP A 608 4.01 28.39 -27.94
C TRP A 608 4.74 29.24 -26.87
N PRO A 609 4.66 30.58 -26.91
CA PRO A 609 5.20 31.43 -25.85
C PRO A 609 4.42 31.19 -24.55
N TYR A 610 5.12 30.76 -23.50
CA TYR A 610 4.50 30.52 -22.19
C TYR A 610 4.31 31.85 -21.43
N GLU A 611 3.06 32.26 -21.22
CA GLU A 611 2.68 33.50 -20.52
C GLU A 611 2.26 33.23 -19.05
N GLY A 612 2.01 31.98 -18.69
CA GLY A 612 1.64 31.53 -17.33
C GLY A 612 0.46 30.55 -17.29
N GLU A 613 -0.09 30.22 -18.45
CA GLU A 613 -1.18 29.29 -18.67
C GLU A 613 -0.74 27.83 -18.63
N TYR A 614 -1.64 26.93 -18.23
CA TYR A 614 -1.38 25.49 -18.18
C TYR A 614 -2.46 24.73 -18.93
N TRP A 615 -2.05 24.05 -20.00
CA TRP A 615 -2.88 23.20 -20.83
C TRP A 615 -2.84 21.77 -20.27
N ARG A 616 -4.01 21.16 -20.05
CA ARG A 616 -4.14 19.88 -19.30
C ARG A 616 -3.59 18.69 -20.10
N ASP A 617 -3.70 18.78 -21.41
CA ASP A 617 -3.20 17.90 -22.46
C ASP A 617 -1.68 18.02 -22.67
N GLU A 618 -1.07 19.16 -22.35
CA GLU A 618 0.38 19.40 -22.44
C GLU A 618 1.13 19.19 -21.10
N LEU A 619 0.44 18.73 -20.05
CA LEU A 619 1.12 18.32 -18.83
C LEU A 619 2.04 17.13 -19.13
N GLY A 620 3.34 17.31 -18.87
CA GLY A 620 4.39 16.33 -19.12
C GLY A 620 4.99 16.32 -20.54
N THR A 621 4.58 17.23 -21.44
CA THR A 621 5.20 17.42 -22.77
C THR A 621 6.07 18.67 -22.86
N TYR A 622 5.91 19.65 -21.95
CA TYR A 622 6.70 20.88 -21.94
C TYR A 622 8.22 20.64 -21.97
N GLN A 623 8.93 21.35 -22.84
CA GLN A 623 10.39 21.55 -22.80
C GLN A 623 10.68 23.05 -22.62
N TYR A 624 11.57 23.41 -21.68
CA TYR A 624 11.92 24.81 -21.43
C TYR A 624 13.13 25.24 -22.26
N THR A 625 12.94 26.18 -23.20
CA THR A 625 14.06 26.76 -23.97
C THR A 625 14.82 27.79 -23.12
N LEU A 626 16.05 27.47 -22.74
CA LEU A 626 16.96 28.41 -22.09
C LEU A 626 17.51 29.37 -23.16
N THR A 627 17.11 30.65 -23.12
CA THR A 627 17.49 31.67 -24.11
C THR A 627 18.86 32.32 -23.87
N LYS A 628 19.38 32.23 -22.64
CA LYS A 628 20.70 32.76 -22.25
C LYS A 628 21.30 31.98 -21.08
N GLY A 629 22.63 31.92 -21.01
CA GLY A 629 23.39 31.25 -19.95
C GLY A 629 24.90 31.24 -20.22
N CYS A 630 25.68 30.56 -19.37
CA CYS A 630 27.14 30.49 -19.48
C CYS A 630 27.70 29.15 -19.96
N ILE A 631 26.92 28.07 -19.94
CA ILE A 631 27.34 26.73 -20.38
C ILE A 631 27.50 26.74 -21.90
N GLU A 632 28.65 26.29 -22.42
CA GLU A 632 28.86 26.24 -23.86
C GLU A 632 28.03 25.09 -24.47
N ARG A 633 26.96 25.48 -25.18
CA ARG A 633 26.19 24.55 -26.01
C ARG A 633 27.07 24.09 -27.17
N ALA A 634 27.42 22.81 -27.19
CA ALA A 634 27.68 22.15 -28.46
C ALA A 634 26.45 22.37 -29.35
N GLY A 635 26.65 22.82 -30.59
CA GLY A 635 25.55 23.00 -31.54
C GLY A 635 24.77 21.69 -31.69
N ARG A 636 23.45 21.77 -31.91
CA ARG A 636 22.67 20.58 -32.27
C ARG A 636 23.26 20.01 -33.55
N VAL A 637 23.86 18.82 -33.45
CA VAL A 637 24.42 18.11 -34.61
C VAL A 637 23.24 17.77 -35.53
N GLY A 638 23.16 18.48 -36.66
CA GLY A 638 22.01 18.53 -37.55
C GLY A 638 22.14 19.66 -38.57
N ASP A 639 22.65 20.82 -38.15
CA ASP A 639 22.95 21.96 -39.03
C ASP A 639 24.33 21.79 -39.73
N ASP A 640 24.49 20.72 -40.53
CA ASP A 640 25.68 20.50 -41.37
C ASP A 640 25.26 20.61 -42.85
N GLU A 641 25.32 21.82 -43.40
CA GLU A 641 24.88 22.12 -44.77
C GLU A 641 25.85 21.55 -45.82
N GLY A 642 25.35 20.65 -46.67
CA GLY A 642 25.73 20.62 -48.08
C GLY A 642 27.14 20.13 -48.45
N SER A 643 27.48 18.88 -48.11
CA SER A 643 28.60 18.16 -48.74
C SER A 643 28.27 17.67 -50.17
N GLY A 644 27.93 18.59 -51.07
CA GLY A 644 27.74 18.28 -52.49
C GLY A 644 29.08 18.04 -53.20
N GLY A 645 29.40 16.80 -53.60
CA GLY A 645 30.74 16.52 -54.14
C GLY A 645 31.07 15.12 -54.67
N ARG A 646 30.28 14.60 -55.62
CA ARG A 646 30.48 13.35 -56.40
C ARG A 646 30.16 12.02 -55.69
#